data_AF-A0A9N9NA03-F1
#
_entry.id   AF-A0A9N9NA03-F1
#
_cell.length_a   1.000
_cell.length_b   1.000
_cell.length_c   1.000
_cell.angle_alpha   90.00
_cell.angle_beta   90.00
_cell.angle_gamma   90.00
#
_symmetry.space_group_name_H-M   'P 1'
#
loop_
_entity.id
_entity.type
_entity.pdbx_description
1 polymer ?
#
loop_
_entity_poly.entity_id
_entity_poly.type
_entity_poly.pdbx_seq_one_letter_code
_entity_poly.pdbx_strand_id
1 'polypeptide(L)'
;MSFKKVEEIITEQSSNEYLSHHDTNLYPTLHVAISPNGQQVATFNTVTLELNMGKVNSLSEISPIKCDALHDIDTSARLVWSLAISNPIDQVDNGDVHAETLIALSCFDEKDMMLGKSLSPTASLTYQHQLGTSSGKDGEIEFHHSSYEVNDEEKARELIKSMSAATWVISTWREVRISTEVDEFGGLVRFLDDDPLDPHTATILVLNVNGIAKTSFNMDNITIKKPPTYDDYSSWWEKLPIFLQPAPRQELIFPLKVQAELKKLYQNTPCLELLSRSIENDYFIIEDYKDRMQVVEMYNMRTNQLEMVFHQRAESVATSFGHGSPAVAISRHKTLLAYCRGANSITIYLMENSLEISTQCFPHIERILLLDFINEDESLLIIAQEKENSPPLIIIWDLFSYMDNAIRVLRDTKKLFPFQQYRLVRNCGTILLIDNSDGSVIPILNDPFIKNILVPSFISKRELIELRLQYLHDSEWDQAVCHTIFNQNGEYFDADSELEKSSIIVNDMEPWVHNKDYGRISAFLDDEKTTQLFIGETTLQVWYRKNKRSKKRLKYIWVIPTKGILIIKSLEIGKREFKVTLSSQSTQSYRENNVVIHWPFKRNTVDDACSALRYLYEKRDDPAGPKKQQHYENLVHKIETSIRKFILKRPVIWRLIDVRYNVMASLVYGRRINLVQQILNTKDSDFSMRYLHTPRLYEWPKKPKKSDLEIAIKCSEGRQRDVVMI
;
A
#
# COMPACT_ATOMS: atom_id res chain seq x y z
N MET A 1 17.83 -36.38 38.10
CA MET A 1 17.98 -35.51 39.29
C MET A 1 17.43 -34.14 38.89
N SER A 2 16.57 -33.43 39.59
CA SER A 2 15.83 -33.61 40.84
C SER A 2 15.04 -32.31 40.96
N PHE A 3 13.72 -32.37 40.92
CA PHE A 3 12.84 -31.21 41.13
C PHE A 3 13.05 -30.64 42.54
N LYS A 4 13.00 -29.32 42.70
CA LYS A 4 12.65 -28.69 43.98
C LYS A 4 11.46 -27.75 43.79
N LYS A 5 10.35 -28.26 44.30
CA LYS A 5 9.09 -27.61 44.66
C LYS A 5 9.34 -26.72 45.90
N VAL A 6 8.77 -25.52 45.93
CA VAL A 6 8.40 -24.84 47.17
C VAL A 6 7.00 -24.28 46.96
N GLU A 7 6.05 -24.86 47.70
CA GLU A 7 4.67 -24.42 47.84
C GLU A 7 4.57 -23.23 48.82
N GLU A 8 3.66 -22.33 48.48
CA GLU A 8 2.74 -21.54 49.33
C GLU A 8 3.23 -20.86 50.61
N ILE A 9 3.07 -19.53 50.64
CA ILE A 9 2.32 -18.86 51.70
C ILE A 9 1.35 -17.87 51.05
N ILE A 10 0.07 -18.25 51.06
CA ILE A 10 -1.08 -17.35 50.88
C ILE A 10 -1.22 -16.57 52.19
N THR A 11 -1.16 -15.24 52.10
CA THR A 11 -1.84 -14.36 53.05
C THR A 11 -2.61 -13.33 52.24
N GLU A 12 -3.93 -13.50 52.30
CA GLU A 12 -4.94 -12.54 51.91
C GLU A 12 -4.67 -11.18 52.58
N GLN A 13 -4.45 -10.15 51.77
CA GLN A 13 -5.02 -8.84 52.06
C GLN A 13 -5.87 -8.45 50.86
N SER A 14 -7.15 -8.72 51.02
CA SER A 14 -8.25 -8.13 50.29
C SER A 14 -8.17 -6.60 50.36
N SER A 15 -7.88 -5.97 49.24
CA SER A 15 -8.40 -4.63 48.94
C SER A 15 -9.37 -4.76 47.77
N ASN A 16 -10.61 -5.12 48.13
CA ASN A 16 -11.80 -4.69 47.42
C ASN A 16 -11.78 -3.16 47.36
N GLU A 17 -11.29 -2.59 46.27
CA GLU A 17 -11.79 -1.29 45.79
C GLU A 17 -12.55 -1.55 44.50
N TYR A 18 -13.80 -1.97 44.70
CA TYR A 18 -14.84 -1.84 43.70
C TYR A 18 -15.06 -0.36 43.40
N LEU A 19 -15.17 -0.07 42.10
CA LEU A 19 -16.07 0.93 41.51
C LEU A 19 -16.43 2.15 42.37
N SER A 20 -15.72 3.27 42.14
CA SER A 20 -16.37 4.58 42.06
C SER A 20 -15.43 5.65 41.51
N HIS A 21 -15.18 5.65 40.20
CA HIS A 21 -14.98 6.91 39.49
C HIS A 21 -15.75 6.85 38.18
N HIS A 22 -16.76 7.71 38.08
CA HIS A 22 -17.51 8.00 36.88
C HIS A 22 -16.56 8.63 35.84
N ASP A 23 -16.07 7.85 34.88
CA ASP A 23 -15.51 8.39 33.63
C ASP A 23 -16.65 8.55 32.62
N THR A 24 -16.99 9.81 32.33
CA THR A 24 -18.10 10.22 31.47
C THR A 24 -17.79 10.26 29.97
N ASN A 25 -16.64 9.75 29.50
CA ASN A 25 -16.29 9.76 28.06
C ASN A 25 -15.70 8.41 27.58
N LEU A 26 -16.53 7.38 27.40
CA LEU A 26 -16.06 6.09 26.85
C LEU A 26 -15.85 6.09 25.32
N TYR A 27 -16.45 7.02 24.59
CA TYR A 27 -16.43 7.07 23.13
C TYR A 27 -15.96 8.43 22.62
N PRO A 28 -15.20 8.48 21.51
CA PRO A 28 -14.69 9.74 20.97
C PRO A 28 -15.84 10.63 20.48
N THR A 29 -15.74 11.93 20.74
CA THR A 29 -16.74 12.92 20.28
C THR A 29 -16.62 13.22 18.79
N LEU A 30 -15.41 13.16 18.23
CA LEU A 30 -15.14 13.39 16.82
C LEU A 30 -14.89 12.06 16.10
N HIS A 31 -15.54 11.84 14.96
CA HIS A 31 -15.30 10.70 14.07
C HIS A 31 -14.74 11.22 12.76
N VAL A 32 -13.76 10.51 12.20
CA VAL A 32 -13.11 10.89 10.93
C VAL A 32 -13.01 9.66 10.05
N ALA A 33 -13.36 9.81 8.78
CA ALA A 33 -13.27 8.76 7.77
C ALA A 33 -12.56 9.28 6.51
N ILE A 34 -11.85 8.39 5.83
CA ILE A 34 -11.14 8.67 4.57
C ILE A 34 -11.72 7.76 3.50
N SER A 35 -12.00 8.30 2.31
CA SER A 35 -12.54 7.52 1.19
C SER A 35 -11.59 6.40 0.76
N PRO A 36 -12.09 5.30 0.15
CA PRO A 36 -11.26 4.19 -0.35
C PRO A 36 -10.01 4.62 -1.15
N ASN A 37 -10.14 5.61 -2.03
CA ASN A 37 -9.05 6.15 -2.83
C ASN A 37 -8.10 7.12 -2.09
N GLY A 38 -8.37 7.41 -0.81
CA GLY A 38 -7.53 8.26 0.03
C GLY A 38 -7.69 9.78 -0.18
N GLN A 39 -8.65 10.24 -0.99
CA GLN A 39 -8.74 11.65 -1.43
C GLN A 39 -9.74 12.51 -0.65
N GLN A 40 -10.86 11.93 -0.22
CA GLN A 40 -11.91 12.64 0.51
C GLN A 40 -11.83 12.31 2.00
N VAL A 41 -12.23 13.28 2.83
CA VAL A 41 -12.35 13.13 4.28
C VAL A 41 -13.73 13.58 4.73
N ALA A 42 -14.33 12.82 5.64
CA ALA A 42 -15.52 13.22 6.37
C ALA A 42 -15.21 13.35 7.86
N THR A 43 -15.79 14.34 8.52
CA THR A 43 -15.74 14.48 9.97
C THR A 43 -17.15 14.59 10.54
N PHE A 44 -17.40 13.95 11.68
CA PHE A 44 -18.68 14.00 12.37
C PHE A 44 -18.47 14.23 13.87
N ASN A 45 -19.11 15.25 14.42
CA ASN A 45 -19.08 15.52 15.85
C ASN A 45 -20.38 15.04 16.49
N THR A 46 -20.30 14.06 17.39
CA THR A 46 -21.48 13.45 18.02
C THR A 46 -22.20 14.37 19.00
N VAL A 47 -21.55 15.45 19.45
CA VAL A 47 -22.10 16.43 20.40
C VAL A 47 -22.82 17.55 19.66
N THR A 48 -22.19 18.12 18.63
CA THR A 48 -22.81 19.19 17.83
C THR A 48 -23.69 18.66 16.70
N LEU A 49 -23.58 17.36 16.39
CA LEU A 49 -24.19 16.70 15.22
C LEU A 49 -23.76 17.32 13.88
N GLU A 50 -22.63 18.05 13.88
CA GLU A 50 -22.08 18.65 12.67
C GLU A 50 -21.36 17.58 11.84
N LEU A 51 -21.84 17.39 10.62
CA LEU A 51 -21.22 16.56 9.59
C LEU A 51 -20.53 17.47 8.58
N ASN A 52 -19.24 17.22 8.35
CA ASN A 52 -18.45 17.98 7.39
C ASN A 52 -17.71 17.07 6.41
N MET A 53 -17.38 17.61 5.25
CA MET A 53 -16.67 16.92 4.18
C MET A 53 -15.65 17.86 3.51
N GLY A 54 -14.53 17.31 3.09
CA GLY A 54 -13.56 18.02 2.27
C GLY A 54 -12.53 17.11 1.65
N LYS A 55 -11.54 17.71 1.00
CA LYS A 55 -10.39 16.98 0.44
C LYS A 55 -9.28 16.87 1.48
N VAL A 56 -8.59 15.73 1.51
CA VAL A 56 -7.47 15.47 2.42
C VAL A 56 -6.35 16.52 2.28
N ASN A 57 -6.10 17.00 1.06
CA ASN A 57 -5.04 17.99 0.79
C ASN A 57 -5.44 19.43 1.13
N SER A 58 -6.72 19.68 1.43
CA SER A 58 -7.30 20.99 1.73
C SER A 58 -8.19 20.91 2.98
N LEU A 59 -7.66 20.42 4.11
CA LEU A 59 -8.44 20.29 5.35
C LEU A 59 -8.99 21.65 5.87
N SER A 60 -8.38 22.77 5.47
CA SER A 60 -8.88 24.11 5.78
C SER A 60 -10.16 24.49 5.03
N GLU A 61 -10.52 23.74 3.99
CA GLU A 61 -11.68 23.97 3.11
C GLU A 61 -12.81 22.97 3.38
N ILE A 62 -12.79 22.28 4.53
CA ILE A 62 -13.87 21.37 4.92
C ILE A 62 -15.18 22.15 5.07
N SER A 63 -16.22 21.73 4.35
CA SER A 63 -17.53 22.36 4.34
C SER A 63 -18.55 21.54 5.14
N PRO A 64 -19.46 22.20 5.89
CA PRO A 64 -20.56 21.52 6.55
C PRO A 64 -21.56 21.01 5.51
N ILE A 65 -22.12 19.83 5.76
CA ILE A 65 -23.21 19.24 4.97
C ILE A 65 -24.52 19.49 5.70
N LYS A 66 -25.47 20.14 5.04
CA LYS A 66 -26.76 20.47 5.65
C LYS A 66 -27.77 19.35 5.46
N CYS A 67 -27.75 18.36 6.35
CA CYS A 67 -28.72 17.27 6.32
C CYS A 67 -29.72 17.39 7.48
N ASP A 68 -30.95 17.82 7.19
CA ASP A 68 -32.01 18.01 8.20
C ASP A 68 -32.29 16.74 9.01
N ALA A 69 -32.10 15.56 8.40
CA ALA A 69 -32.31 14.27 9.05
C ALA A 69 -31.38 14.00 10.25
N LEU A 70 -30.28 14.75 10.39
CA LEU A 70 -29.38 14.65 11.55
C LEU A 70 -29.98 15.29 12.81
N HIS A 71 -30.90 16.25 12.67
CA HIS A 71 -31.53 16.93 13.81
C HIS A 71 -32.55 16.06 14.55
N ASP A 72 -33.06 15.01 13.90
CA ASP A 72 -34.03 14.07 14.47
C ASP A 72 -33.36 12.94 15.28
N ILE A 73 -32.03 12.92 15.36
CA ILE A 73 -31.27 11.88 16.07
C ILE A 73 -31.29 12.16 17.58
N ASP A 74 -31.91 11.27 18.34
CA ASP A 74 -31.82 11.29 19.80
C ASP A 74 -30.43 10.83 20.26
N THR A 75 -29.64 11.77 20.81
CA THR A 75 -28.29 11.53 21.34
C THR A 75 -28.28 11.21 22.83
N SER A 76 -29.44 11.10 23.48
CA SER A 76 -29.55 10.91 24.93
C SER A 76 -29.14 9.50 25.40
N ALA A 77 -29.11 8.51 24.50
CA ALA A 77 -28.59 7.17 24.76
C ALA A 77 -27.06 7.08 24.54
N ARG A 78 -26.37 6.24 25.32
CA ARG A 78 -24.94 5.95 25.14
C ARG A 78 -24.70 5.14 23.86
N LEU A 79 -24.68 5.83 22.72
CA LEU A 79 -24.50 5.24 21.38
C LEU A 79 -23.02 5.30 20.96
N VAL A 80 -22.57 4.23 20.31
CA VAL A 80 -21.31 4.14 19.58
C VAL A 80 -21.57 4.55 18.13
N TRP A 81 -20.63 5.29 17.54
CA TRP A 81 -20.76 5.80 16.18
C TRP A 81 -19.68 5.23 15.25
N SER A 82 -20.06 4.97 14.00
CA SER A 82 -19.15 4.64 12.90
C SER A 82 -19.42 5.53 11.70
N LEU A 83 -18.35 5.98 11.04
CA LEU A 83 -18.39 6.89 9.91
C LEU A 83 -17.64 6.29 8.73
N ALA A 84 -18.22 6.40 7.53
CA ALA A 84 -17.58 6.09 6.26
C ALA A 84 -17.96 7.11 5.20
N ILE A 85 -17.07 7.29 4.22
CA ILE A 85 -17.26 8.15 3.06
C ILE A 85 -16.86 7.37 1.80
N SER A 86 -17.65 7.45 0.73
CA SER A 86 -17.34 6.80 -0.54
C SER A 86 -16.30 7.57 -1.34
N ASN A 87 -15.82 6.99 -2.44
CA ASN A 87 -15.15 7.78 -3.46
C ASN A 87 -16.18 8.71 -4.16
N PRO A 88 -15.73 9.83 -4.76
CA PRO A 88 -16.59 10.64 -5.61
C PRO A 88 -16.94 9.89 -6.89
N ILE A 89 -18.23 9.87 -7.24
CA ILE A 89 -18.76 9.30 -8.47
C ILE A 89 -19.33 10.43 -9.31
N ASP A 90 -18.86 10.57 -10.54
CA ASP A 90 -19.37 11.57 -11.47
C ASP A 90 -20.81 11.24 -11.86
N GLN A 91 -21.67 12.25 -11.74
CA GLN A 91 -23.08 12.24 -12.11
C GLN A 91 -23.33 13.34 -13.14
N VAL A 92 -24.12 13.05 -14.15
CA VAL A 92 -24.49 14.03 -15.19
C VAL A 92 -25.92 14.48 -14.93
N ASP A 93 -26.12 15.78 -14.66
CA ASP A 93 -27.45 16.37 -14.55
C ASP A 93 -27.55 17.59 -15.47
N ASN A 94 -28.56 17.59 -16.34
CA ASN A 94 -28.80 18.61 -17.36
C ASN A 94 -27.59 19.00 -18.23
N GLY A 95 -26.61 18.09 -18.39
CA GLY A 95 -25.40 18.29 -19.19
C GLY A 95 -24.17 18.76 -18.39
N ASP A 96 -24.34 19.10 -17.11
CA ASP A 96 -23.25 19.42 -16.18
C ASP A 96 -22.82 18.17 -15.41
N VAL A 97 -21.52 18.04 -15.15
CA VAL A 97 -20.94 16.93 -14.37
C VAL A 97 -20.77 17.37 -12.93
N HIS A 98 -21.41 16.67 -12.01
CA HIS A 98 -21.32 16.86 -10.58
C HIS A 98 -20.71 15.62 -9.92
N ALA A 99 -19.73 15.80 -9.04
CA ALA A 99 -19.18 14.70 -8.27
C ALA A 99 -20.06 14.45 -7.04
N GLU A 100 -20.76 13.32 -7.03
CA GLU A 100 -21.57 12.89 -5.89
C GLU A 100 -20.71 12.02 -4.96
N THR A 101 -20.88 12.18 -3.66
CA THR A 101 -20.22 11.33 -2.65
C THR A 101 -21.25 10.92 -1.62
N LEU A 102 -21.14 9.69 -1.13
CA LEU A 102 -22.00 9.19 -0.06
C LEU A 102 -21.25 9.21 1.26
N ILE A 103 -21.94 9.63 2.31
CA ILE A 103 -21.50 9.46 3.69
C ILE A 103 -22.44 8.46 4.35
N ALA A 104 -21.86 7.48 5.04
CA ALA A 104 -22.61 6.56 5.85
C ALA A 104 -22.28 6.78 7.33
N LEU A 105 -23.32 6.95 8.12
CA LEU A 105 -23.25 7.23 9.55
C LEU A 105 -24.06 6.16 10.29
N SER A 106 -23.39 5.34 11.09
CA SER A 106 -24.01 4.24 11.82
C SER A 106 -23.98 4.51 13.32
N CYS A 107 -25.09 4.26 14.01
CA CYS A 107 -25.21 4.32 15.47
C CYS A 107 -25.67 2.96 16.02
N PHE A 108 -25.06 2.52 17.13
CA PHE A 108 -25.31 1.21 17.72
C PHE A 108 -24.91 1.18 19.19
N ASP A 109 -25.33 0.15 19.94
CA ASP A 109 -24.94 -0.06 21.33
C ASP A 109 -23.88 -1.17 21.47
N GLU A 110 -23.41 -1.40 22.70
CA GLU A 110 -22.43 -2.45 22.98
C GLU A 110 -22.98 -3.86 22.68
N LYS A 111 -24.29 -4.09 22.77
CA LYS A 111 -24.91 -5.40 22.52
C LYS A 111 -24.88 -5.76 21.05
N ASP A 112 -24.99 -4.77 20.16
CA ASP A 112 -24.80 -4.96 18.72
C ASP A 112 -23.40 -5.46 18.37
N MET A 113 -22.44 -5.25 19.28
CA MET A 113 -21.04 -5.67 19.15
C MET A 113 -20.66 -6.84 20.09
N MET A 114 -21.57 -7.36 20.92
CA MET A 114 -21.29 -8.35 21.98
C MET A 114 -22.35 -9.47 22.01
N LEU A 115 -21.95 -10.69 21.64
CA LEU A 115 -22.68 -11.98 21.79
C LEU A 115 -22.93 -12.43 23.26
N GLY A 116 -23.55 -11.64 24.15
CA GLY A 116 -23.47 -11.98 25.58
C GLY A 116 -24.23 -11.15 26.62
N LYS A 117 -25.57 -11.17 26.54
CA LYS A 117 -26.49 -11.35 27.69
C LYS A 117 -27.87 -11.62 27.11
N SER A 118 -28.19 -12.89 26.89
CA SER A 118 -29.59 -13.31 26.81
C SER A 118 -30.22 -13.04 28.18
N LEU A 119 -30.92 -11.93 28.34
CA LEU A 119 -32.01 -11.87 29.30
C LEU A 119 -33.06 -12.86 28.79
N SER A 120 -33.32 -13.89 29.60
CA SER A 120 -34.43 -14.88 29.59
C SER A 120 -35.25 -15.09 28.29
N PRO A 121 -35.57 -16.35 27.92
CA PRO A 121 -36.30 -16.68 26.71
C PRO A 121 -37.79 -16.29 26.80
N THR A 122 -38.10 -15.04 26.47
CA THR A 122 -39.43 -14.60 26.04
C THR A 122 -39.29 -13.52 24.97
N ALA A 123 -38.60 -13.86 23.87
CA ALA A 123 -38.66 -13.12 22.62
C ALA A 123 -38.21 -14.02 21.46
N SER A 124 -38.82 -15.19 21.34
CA SER A 124 -38.83 -15.93 20.06
C SER A 124 -39.99 -15.39 19.24
N LEU A 125 -39.75 -14.35 18.43
CA LEU A 125 -40.66 -14.00 17.35
C LEU A 125 -40.21 -14.73 16.10
N THR A 126 -40.75 -15.94 15.97
CA THR A 126 -40.82 -16.72 14.74
C THR A 126 -41.64 -15.92 13.72
N TYR A 127 -41.01 -15.38 12.67
CA TYR A 127 -41.73 -14.99 11.47
C TYR A 127 -42.12 -16.26 10.70
N GLN A 128 -43.25 -16.85 11.06
CA GLN A 128 -43.97 -17.75 10.16
C GLN A 128 -45.01 -16.94 9.39
N HIS A 129 -44.73 -16.77 8.10
CA HIS A 129 -45.72 -16.47 7.08
C HIS A 129 -46.89 -17.46 7.20
N GLN A 130 -48.09 -17.00 7.58
CA GLN A 130 -49.31 -17.77 7.40
C GLN A 130 -50.12 -17.15 6.26
N LEU A 131 -50.06 -17.82 5.11
CA LEU A 131 -51.14 -17.79 4.13
C LEU A 131 -52.42 -18.26 4.80
N GLY A 132 -53.50 -17.51 4.59
CA GLY A 132 -54.82 -17.86 5.07
C GLY A 132 -55.31 -19.18 4.47
N THR A 133 -55.87 -20.03 5.33
CA THR A 133 -56.95 -20.95 4.97
C THR A 133 -57.92 -21.04 6.13
N SER A 134 -59.19 -20.79 5.80
CA SER A 134 -60.35 -20.90 6.67
C SER A 134 -60.71 -22.36 6.96
N SER A 135 -61.00 -22.70 8.22
CA SER A 135 -62.05 -23.66 8.58
C SER A 135 -62.35 -23.54 10.07
N GLY A 136 -63.61 -23.29 10.41
CA GLY A 136 -64.03 -22.98 11.77
C GLY A 136 -64.12 -24.16 12.74
N LYS A 137 -64.38 -23.82 14.00
CA LYS A 137 -65.45 -24.37 14.85
C LYS A 137 -65.49 -23.62 16.17
N ASP A 138 -66.68 -23.65 16.73
CA ASP A 138 -67.19 -22.87 17.85
C ASP A 138 -66.43 -23.08 19.17
N GLY A 139 -66.43 -22.03 19.99
CA GLY A 139 -65.96 -22.05 21.38
C GLY A 139 -65.94 -20.66 21.98
N GLU A 140 -67.08 -20.21 22.51
CA GLU A 140 -67.19 -19.00 23.34
C GLU A 140 -66.27 -19.10 24.57
N ILE A 141 -65.42 -18.09 24.78
CA ILE A 141 -64.81 -17.80 26.07
C ILE A 141 -64.97 -16.29 26.31
N GLU A 142 -65.81 -15.96 27.29
CA GLU A 142 -66.06 -14.60 27.77
C GLU A 142 -64.78 -14.00 28.38
N PHE A 143 -64.40 -12.80 27.92
CA PHE A 143 -63.34 -12.00 28.53
C PHE A 143 -63.95 -10.98 29.50
N HIS A 144 -63.60 -11.11 30.78
CA HIS A 144 -63.79 -10.05 31.76
C HIS A 144 -62.88 -8.85 31.44
N HIS A 145 -63.48 -7.71 31.15
CA HIS A 145 -62.80 -6.42 31.10
C HIS A 145 -62.39 -5.99 32.52
N SER A 146 -61.09 -5.90 32.78
CA SER A 146 -60.54 -4.99 33.79
C SER A 146 -59.67 -3.95 33.07
N SER A 147 -60.22 -2.74 32.96
CA SER A 147 -59.57 -1.54 32.45
C SER A 147 -58.45 -1.10 33.40
N TYR A 148 -57.20 -1.27 32.96
CA TYR A 148 -56.12 -0.39 33.35
C TYR A 148 -55.57 0.20 32.06
N GLU A 149 -56.01 1.42 31.75
CA GLU A 149 -55.45 2.25 30.69
C GLU A 149 -54.01 2.59 31.07
N VAL A 150 -53.06 1.87 30.48
CA VAL A 150 -51.67 2.30 30.40
C VAL A 150 -51.58 3.20 29.17
N ASN A 151 -51.22 4.46 29.39
CA ASN A 151 -51.16 5.49 28.36
C ASN A 151 -50.24 5.06 27.20
N ASP A 152 -50.69 5.22 25.95
CA ASP A 152 -49.92 4.90 24.75
C ASP A 152 -48.60 5.69 24.67
N GLU A 153 -48.51 6.85 25.33
CA GLU A 153 -47.25 7.59 25.51
C GLU A 153 -46.22 6.84 26.36
N GLU A 154 -46.62 6.03 27.33
CA GLU A 154 -45.69 5.33 28.23
C GLU A 154 -45.13 4.08 27.56
N LYS A 155 -45.95 3.40 26.73
CA LYS A 155 -45.48 2.37 25.79
C LYS A 155 -44.59 2.94 24.68
N ALA A 156 -44.91 4.12 24.16
CA ALA A 156 -44.05 4.80 23.18
C ALA A 156 -42.72 5.23 23.81
N ARG A 157 -42.72 5.75 25.05
CA ARG A 157 -41.49 6.10 25.79
C ARG A 157 -40.65 4.88 26.18
N GLU A 158 -41.28 3.72 26.45
CA GLU A 158 -40.54 2.46 26.64
C GLU A 158 -40.02 1.87 25.31
N LEU A 159 -40.74 2.00 24.18
CA LEU A 159 -40.25 1.64 22.85
C LEU A 159 -39.11 2.55 22.37
N ILE A 160 -39.18 3.85 22.67
CA ILE A 160 -38.17 4.86 22.30
C ILE A 160 -36.91 4.74 23.17
N LYS A 161 -37.03 4.22 24.40
CA LYS A 161 -35.87 3.85 25.25
C LYS A 161 -35.04 2.69 24.69
N SER A 162 -35.55 1.96 23.69
CA SER A 162 -34.79 1.01 22.89
C SER A 162 -34.57 1.58 21.50
N MET A 163 -33.68 2.56 21.33
CA MET A 163 -33.23 2.91 19.98
C MET A 163 -32.63 1.66 19.33
N SER A 164 -33.28 1.20 18.27
CA SER A 164 -32.74 0.19 17.36
C SER A 164 -31.49 0.74 16.70
N ALA A 165 -30.42 -0.04 16.70
CA ALA A 165 -29.21 0.23 15.93
C ALA A 165 -29.58 0.63 14.49
N ALA A 166 -28.96 1.67 13.93
CA ALA A 166 -29.34 2.22 12.63
C ALA A 166 -28.14 2.74 11.81
N THR A 167 -28.29 2.74 10.49
CA THR A 167 -27.30 3.31 9.56
C THR A 167 -27.95 4.26 8.57
N TRP A 168 -27.47 5.49 8.53
CA TRP A 168 -27.93 6.52 7.61
C TRP A 168 -26.95 6.68 6.45
N VAL A 169 -27.47 6.70 5.23
CA VAL A 169 -26.71 7.06 4.03
C VAL A 169 -27.13 8.45 3.58
N ILE A 170 -26.17 9.33 3.35
CA ILE A 170 -26.37 10.76 3.04
C ILE A 170 -25.67 11.05 1.72
N SER A 171 -26.39 11.65 0.77
CA SER A 171 -25.80 12.23 -0.45
C SER A 171 -25.25 13.61 -0.12
N THR A 172 -23.98 13.84 -0.43
CA THR A 172 -23.32 15.12 -0.13
C THR A 172 -23.66 16.20 -1.13
N TRP A 173 -23.88 15.86 -2.40
CA TRP A 173 -24.23 16.85 -3.41
C TRP A 173 -25.68 17.32 -3.30
N ARG A 174 -26.59 16.40 -2.94
CA ARG A 174 -28.03 16.73 -2.75
C ARG A 174 -28.35 17.14 -1.32
N GLU A 175 -27.44 16.90 -0.37
CA GLU A 175 -27.59 17.16 1.07
C GLU A 175 -28.80 16.44 1.71
N VAL A 176 -29.15 15.25 1.20
CA VAL A 176 -30.33 14.48 1.64
C VAL A 176 -29.93 13.15 2.26
N ARG A 177 -30.74 12.67 3.23
CA ARG A 177 -30.72 11.25 3.61
C ARG A 177 -31.36 10.42 2.50
N ILE A 178 -30.70 9.32 2.16
CA ILE A 178 -31.18 8.27 1.28
C ILE A 178 -31.65 7.12 2.17
N SER A 179 -32.88 6.64 1.96
CA SER A 179 -33.37 5.45 2.65
C SER A 179 -32.84 4.20 1.96
N THR A 180 -32.32 3.26 2.77
CA THR A 180 -31.63 2.07 2.28
C THR A 180 -32.01 0.82 3.07
N GLU A 181 -31.69 -0.34 2.50
CA GLU A 181 -31.90 -1.65 3.13
C GLU A 181 -31.02 -1.90 4.38
N VAL A 182 -30.05 -1.01 4.64
CA VAL A 182 -29.18 -1.07 5.84
C VAL A 182 -29.64 -0.14 6.96
N ASP A 183 -30.75 0.59 6.77
CA ASP A 183 -31.26 1.56 7.75
C ASP A 183 -31.53 0.94 9.14
N GLU A 184 -31.91 -0.34 9.18
CA GLU A 184 -32.23 -1.10 10.40
C GLU A 184 -31.01 -1.77 11.07
N PHE A 185 -29.82 -1.61 10.50
CA PHE A 185 -28.59 -2.20 11.03
C PHE A 185 -27.71 -1.12 11.62
N GLY A 186 -27.18 -1.35 12.82
CA GLY A 186 -26.07 -0.57 13.35
C GLY A 186 -24.80 -1.41 13.42
N GLY A 187 -23.66 -0.77 13.19
CA GLY A 187 -22.36 -1.42 13.27
C GLY A 187 -21.20 -0.60 12.70
N LEU A 188 -20.06 -1.26 12.52
CA LEU A 188 -18.92 -0.70 11.79
C LEU A 188 -19.29 -0.54 10.32
N VAL A 189 -19.24 0.69 9.82
CA VAL A 189 -19.60 1.00 8.43
C VAL A 189 -18.38 1.27 7.56
N ARG A 190 -18.40 0.75 6.33
CA ARG A 190 -17.35 0.93 5.32
C ARG A 190 -17.94 0.98 3.91
N PHE A 191 -17.35 1.80 3.04
CA PHE A 191 -17.56 1.71 1.60
C PHE A 191 -16.45 0.86 0.98
N LEU A 192 -16.81 0.05 -0.02
CA LEU A 192 -15.84 -0.60 -0.89
C LEU A 192 -15.29 0.41 -1.91
N ASP A 193 -14.15 0.04 -2.51
CA ASP A 193 -13.52 0.79 -3.60
C ASP A 193 -14.38 0.75 -4.87
N ASP A 194 -14.06 1.61 -5.84
CA ASP A 194 -14.83 1.71 -7.09
C ASP A 194 -14.78 0.39 -7.87
N ASP A 195 -15.91 -0.01 -8.46
CA ASP A 195 -15.93 -1.16 -9.36
C ASP A 195 -15.53 -0.73 -10.78
N PRO A 196 -14.40 -1.23 -11.34
CA PRO A 196 -14.06 -0.93 -12.72
C PRO A 196 -15.10 -1.45 -13.73
N LEU A 197 -15.91 -2.45 -13.33
CA LEU A 197 -16.99 -3.01 -14.15
C LEU A 197 -18.30 -2.23 -14.01
N ASP A 198 -18.48 -1.51 -12.91
CA ASP A 198 -19.69 -0.73 -12.62
C ASP A 198 -19.35 0.59 -11.89
N PRO A 199 -18.77 1.56 -12.61
CA PRO A 199 -18.19 2.78 -12.01
C PRO A 199 -19.22 3.73 -11.41
N HIS A 200 -20.51 3.52 -11.69
CA HIS A 200 -21.61 4.31 -11.13
C HIS A 200 -22.22 3.66 -9.88
N THR A 201 -21.58 2.62 -9.32
CA THR A 201 -22.06 1.98 -8.10
C THR A 201 -21.18 2.24 -6.89
N ALA A 202 -21.83 2.54 -5.76
CA ALA A 202 -21.21 2.55 -4.44
C ALA A 202 -21.69 1.33 -3.64
N THR A 203 -20.77 0.55 -3.06
CA THR A 203 -21.13 -0.60 -2.22
C THR A 203 -20.80 -0.31 -0.77
N ILE A 204 -21.76 -0.52 0.13
CA ILE A 204 -21.63 -0.32 1.58
C ILE A 204 -21.64 -1.66 2.31
N LEU A 205 -20.86 -1.72 3.39
CA LEU A 205 -20.84 -2.79 4.37
C LEU A 205 -21.19 -2.24 5.75
N VAL A 206 -22.07 -2.94 6.47
CA VAL A 206 -22.34 -2.72 7.90
C VAL A 206 -22.01 -4.02 8.65
N LEU A 207 -21.04 -3.95 9.56
CA LEU A 207 -20.54 -5.09 10.31
C LEU A 207 -20.92 -5.00 11.77
N ASN A 208 -21.53 -6.05 12.29
CA ASN A 208 -21.86 -6.17 13.70
C ASN A 208 -21.60 -7.61 14.16
N VAL A 209 -21.98 -7.96 15.39
CA VAL A 209 -21.67 -9.28 15.93
C VAL A 209 -22.38 -10.44 15.21
N ASN A 210 -23.47 -10.15 14.49
CA ASN A 210 -24.25 -11.15 13.76
C ASN A 210 -23.68 -11.46 12.37
N GLY A 211 -22.90 -10.54 11.79
CA GLY A 211 -22.33 -10.73 10.47
C GLY A 211 -22.04 -9.42 9.73
N ILE A 212 -22.11 -9.50 8.40
CA ILE A 212 -21.86 -8.38 7.48
C ILE A 212 -23.12 -8.20 6.62
N ALA A 213 -23.79 -7.07 6.76
CA ALA A 213 -24.82 -6.63 5.83
C ALA A 213 -24.15 -5.85 4.69
N LYS A 214 -24.50 -6.19 3.45
CA LYS A 214 -23.95 -5.60 2.24
C LYS A 214 -25.07 -5.17 1.30
N THR A 215 -24.98 -3.97 0.75
CA THR A 215 -25.84 -3.50 -0.34
C THR A 215 -25.07 -2.57 -1.27
N SER A 216 -25.58 -2.39 -2.48
CA SER A 216 -24.96 -1.57 -3.53
C SER A 216 -25.98 -0.58 -4.09
N PHE A 217 -25.50 0.62 -4.37
CA PHE A 217 -26.28 1.77 -4.81
C PHE A 217 -25.84 2.14 -6.23
N ASN A 218 -26.74 2.04 -7.20
CA ASN A 218 -26.50 2.63 -8.51
C ASN A 218 -26.88 4.12 -8.46
N MET A 219 -25.89 4.99 -8.62
CA MET A 219 -26.05 6.43 -8.43
C MET A 219 -26.99 7.07 -9.45
N ASP A 220 -27.14 6.47 -10.64
CA ASP A 220 -28.06 6.94 -11.69
C ASP A 220 -29.53 6.77 -11.30
N ASN A 221 -29.82 5.89 -10.33
CA ASN A 221 -31.17 5.62 -9.84
C ASN A 221 -31.59 6.56 -8.68
N ILE A 222 -30.73 7.51 -8.27
CA ILE A 222 -31.07 8.50 -7.24
C ILE A 222 -31.91 9.60 -7.88
N THR A 223 -33.23 9.40 -7.93
CA THR A 223 -34.19 10.45 -8.31
C THR A 223 -34.81 11.10 -7.08
N ILE A 224 -34.60 12.40 -6.90
CA ILE A 224 -35.38 13.19 -5.94
C ILE A 224 -36.77 13.42 -6.53
N LYS A 225 -37.82 12.86 -5.92
CA LYS A 225 -39.18 13.33 -6.20
C LYS A 225 -39.27 14.80 -5.77
N LYS A 226 -39.50 15.72 -6.71
CA LYS A 226 -39.87 17.10 -6.36
C LYS A 226 -41.17 17.03 -5.52
N PRO A 227 -41.28 17.80 -4.43
CA PRO A 227 -42.51 17.82 -3.65
C PRO A 227 -43.69 18.20 -4.57
N PRO A 228 -44.85 17.52 -4.47
CA PRO A 228 -46.04 18.00 -5.14
C PRO A 228 -46.34 19.40 -4.63
N THR A 229 -46.64 20.31 -5.56
CA THR A 229 -47.08 21.66 -5.24
C THR A 229 -48.40 21.59 -4.49
N TYR A 230 -48.35 21.99 -3.22
CA TYR A 230 -49.43 22.41 -2.32
C TYR A 230 -50.49 21.35 -1.94
N ASP A 231 -50.71 21.25 -0.62
CA ASP A 231 -51.80 20.59 0.09
C ASP A 231 -51.89 19.05 0.02
N ASP A 232 -50.99 18.34 0.70
CA ASP A 232 -51.42 17.14 1.41
C ASP A 232 -50.61 16.90 2.69
N TYR A 233 -51.31 16.70 3.80
CA TYR A 233 -50.77 16.37 5.12
C TYR A 233 -50.49 14.86 5.21
N SER A 234 -49.81 14.30 4.20
CA SER A 234 -49.30 12.94 4.29
C SER A 234 -47.91 12.94 4.94
N SER A 235 -47.72 11.94 5.77
CA SER A 235 -46.61 11.74 6.70
C SER A 235 -45.21 12.01 6.14
N TRP A 236 -44.42 12.76 6.91
CA TRP A 236 -42.96 12.99 6.85
C TRP A 236 -42.09 11.85 6.27
N TRP A 237 -42.43 10.56 6.44
CA TRP A 237 -41.70 9.45 5.81
C TRP A 237 -41.89 9.32 4.27
N GLU A 238 -42.93 9.92 3.69
CA GLU A 238 -43.17 9.96 2.23
C GLU A 238 -42.35 11.05 1.50
N LYS A 239 -41.57 11.85 2.24
CA LYS A 239 -40.79 13.00 1.72
C LYS A 239 -39.32 12.66 1.43
N LEU A 240 -38.87 11.43 1.68
CA LEU A 240 -37.50 11.02 1.42
C LEU A 240 -37.29 10.70 -0.07
N PRO A 241 -36.14 11.07 -0.66
CA PRO A 241 -35.74 10.54 -1.96
C PRO A 241 -35.59 9.02 -1.86
N ILE A 242 -36.49 8.31 -2.52
CA ILE A 242 -36.52 6.85 -2.56
C ILE A 242 -35.59 6.38 -3.67
N PHE A 243 -34.67 5.46 -3.37
CA PHE A 243 -33.97 4.70 -4.39
C PHE A 243 -35.00 3.87 -5.15
N LEU A 244 -35.16 4.07 -6.46
CA LEU A 244 -36.23 3.39 -7.20
C LEU A 244 -36.08 1.87 -7.18
N GLN A 245 -34.86 1.33 -7.00
CA GLN A 245 -34.58 -0.09 -6.79
C GLN A 245 -33.20 -0.26 -6.10
N PRO A 246 -33.09 -0.27 -4.76
CA PRO A 246 -31.83 -0.64 -4.11
C PRO A 246 -31.53 -2.12 -4.41
N ALA A 247 -30.26 -2.47 -4.62
CA ALA A 247 -29.88 -3.87 -4.76
C ALA A 247 -30.29 -4.63 -3.49
N PRO A 248 -30.83 -5.86 -3.59
CA PRO A 248 -31.28 -6.60 -2.42
C PRO A 248 -30.13 -6.76 -1.44
N ARG A 249 -30.41 -6.56 -0.14
CA ARG A 249 -29.40 -6.72 0.90
C ARG A 249 -28.91 -8.15 0.96
N GLN A 250 -27.61 -8.31 1.11
CA GLN A 250 -26.97 -9.59 1.35
C GLN A 250 -26.44 -9.62 2.78
N GLU A 251 -26.85 -10.63 3.54
CA GLU A 251 -26.32 -10.90 4.88
C GLU A 251 -25.30 -12.03 4.79
N LEU A 252 -24.06 -11.73 5.15
CA LEU A 252 -22.95 -12.66 5.16
C LEU A 252 -22.58 -13.01 6.61
N ILE A 253 -22.39 -14.29 6.85
CA ILE A 253 -22.00 -14.81 8.15
C ILE A 253 -20.48 -14.87 8.22
N PHE A 254 -19.88 -14.49 9.35
CA PHE A 254 -18.43 -14.61 9.53
C PHE A 254 -17.97 -16.07 9.50
N PRO A 255 -16.72 -16.35 9.07
CA PRO A 255 -16.11 -17.66 9.25
C PRO A 255 -16.17 -18.12 10.72
N LEU A 256 -16.37 -19.43 10.94
CA LEU A 256 -16.58 -20.03 12.28
C LEU A 256 -15.53 -19.61 13.30
N LYS A 257 -14.28 -19.40 12.85
CA LYS A 257 -13.20 -18.96 13.71
C LYS A 257 -13.41 -17.54 14.24
N VAL A 258 -13.76 -16.59 13.37
CA VAL A 258 -14.07 -15.22 13.78
C VAL A 258 -15.26 -15.23 14.73
N GLN A 259 -16.30 -16.00 14.44
CA GLN A 259 -17.41 -16.16 15.40
C GLN A 259 -16.95 -16.70 16.75
N ALA A 260 -16.03 -17.67 16.77
CA ALA A 260 -15.48 -18.22 18.01
C ALA A 260 -14.61 -17.21 18.75
N GLU A 261 -13.85 -16.36 18.05
CA GLU A 261 -13.09 -15.26 18.64
C GLU A 261 -14.01 -14.17 19.20
N LEU A 262 -15.01 -13.73 18.43
CA LEU A 262 -16.06 -12.81 18.89
C LEU A 262 -16.78 -13.33 20.14
N LYS A 263 -16.98 -14.65 20.27
CA LYS A 263 -17.51 -15.29 21.49
C LYS A 263 -16.53 -15.36 22.66
N LYS A 264 -15.22 -15.27 22.44
CA LYS A 264 -14.18 -15.33 23.49
C LYS A 264 -13.73 -13.95 23.96
N LEU A 265 -13.91 -12.92 23.14
CA LEU A 265 -13.38 -11.57 23.34
C LEU A 265 -14.01 -10.76 24.49
N TYR A 266 -14.93 -11.36 25.26
CA TYR A 266 -15.51 -10.81 26.50
C TYR A 266 -14.52 -10.29 27.55
N GLN A 267 -13.23 -10.59 27.41
CA GLN A 267 -12.26 -10.39 28.50
C GLN A 267 -11.18 -9.35 28.21
N ASN A 268 -10.77 -9.05 26.95
CA ASN A 268 -9.56 -8.25 26.71
C ASN A 268 -9.50 -7.33 25.45
N THR A 269 -10.40 -7.39 24.46
CA THR A 269 -10.36 -6.48 23.28
C THR A 269 -11.76 -6.24 22.69
N PRO A 270 -12.19 -4.98 22.43
CA PRO A 270 -13.50 -4.70 21.86
C PRO A 270 -13.69 -5.28 20.44
N CYS A 271 -14.86 -5.85 20.17
CA CYS A 271 -15.26 -6.39 18.85
C CYS A 271 -15.05 -5.39 17.70
N LEU A 272 -15.39 -4.11 17.93
CA LEU A 272 -15.19 -3.02 16.97
C LEU A 272 -13.72 -2.86 16.55
N GLU A 273 -12.78 -3.02 17.48
CA GLU A 273 -11.34 -2.91 17.23
C GLU A 273 -10.82 -4.09 16.39
N LEU A 274 -11.38 -5.28 16.59
CA LEU A 274 -11.08 -6.45 15.77
C LEU A 274 -11.62 -6.26 14.34
N LEU A 275 -12.92 -5.97 14.21
CA LEU A 275 -13.58 -5.83 12.90
C LEU A 275 -12.97 -4.69 12.08
N SER A 276 -12.61 -3.57 12.72
CA SER A 276 -11.99 -2.43 12.03
C SER A 276 -10.60 -2.75 11.46
N ARG A 277 -9.87 -3.70 12.04
CA ARG A 277 -8.57 -4.15 11.52
C ARG A 277 -8.67 -5.30 10.53
N SER A 278 -9.80 -6.02 10.54
CA SER A 278 -10.06 -7.10 9.60
C SER A 278 -10.50 -6.61 8.23
N ILE A 279 -10.76 -5.31 8.01
CA ILE A 279 -11.12 -4.79 6.69
C ILE A 279 -10.01 -3.90 6.16
N GLU A 280 -9.52 -4.24 4.97
CA GLU A 280 -8.55 -3.44 4.23
C GLU A 280 -8.98 -3.37 2.75
N ASN A 281 -9.32 -2.17 2.28
CA ASN A 281 -9.94 -1.94 0.97
C ASN A 281 -11.18 -2.84 0.76
N ASP A 282 -11.16 -3.68 -0.27
CA ASP A 282 -12.26 -4.60 -0.63
C ASP A 282 -12.19 -5.96 0.08
N TYR A 283 -11.26 -6.12 1.02
CA TYR A 283 -10.91 -7.43 1.55
C TYR A 283 -11.19 -7.54 3.04
N PHE A 284 -11.75 -8.68 3.44
CA PHE A 284 -11.83 -9.11 4.83
C PHE A 284 -10.70 -10.10 5.13
N ILE A 285 -9.86 -9.76 6.11
CA ILE A 285 -8.60 -10.42 6.41
C ILE A 285 -8.65 -11.02 7.81
N ILE A 286 -8.26 -12.30 7.90
CA ILE A 286 -8.33 -13.08 9.13
C ILE A 286 -6.99 -13.79 9.34
N GLU A 287 -6.51 -13.79 10.57
CA GLU A 287 -5.35 -14.58 10.98
C GLU A 287 -5.81 -16.00 11.38
N ASP A 288 -5.20 -17.01 10.75
CA ASP A 288 -5.40 -18.42 11.04
C ASP A 288 -4.13 -19.19 11.43
N TYR A 289 -4.30 -20.35 12.08
CA TYR A 289 -3.25 -21.28 12.44
C TYR A 289 -3.62 -22.67 11.94
N LYS A 290 -3.12 -23.03 10.75
CA LYS A 290 -3.32 -24.35 10.13
C LYS A 290 -2.04 -25.15 10.23
N ASP A 291 -2.12 -26.37 10.77
CA ASP A 291 -0.97 -27.26 10.95
C ASP A 291 0.24 -26.62 11.68
N ARG A 292 -0.06 -25.79 12.69
CA ARG A 292 0.93 -25.00 13.47
C ARG A 292 1.68 -23.93 12.67
N MET A 293 1.25 -23.65 11.44
CA MET A 293 1.76 -22.55 10.62
C MET A 293 0.77 -21.39 10.66
N GLN A 294 1.28 -20.18 10.81
CA GLN A 294 0.48 -18.96 10.71
C GLN A 294 0.06 -18.76 9.25
N VAL A 295 -1.22 -18.49 9.06
CA VAL A 295 -1.87 -18.28 7.78
C VAL A 295 -2.65 -16.97 7.85
N VAL A 296 -2.67 -16.20 6.77
CA VAL A 296 -3.57 -15.06 6.64
C VAL A 296 -4.54 -15.38 5.52
N GLU A 297 -5.83 -15.44 5.84
CA GLU A 297 -6.90 -15.65 4.86
C GLU A 297 -7.45 -14.30 4.42
N MET A 298 -7.72 -14.17 3.13
CA MET A 298 -8.23 -12.95 2.53
C MET A 298 -9.48 -13.27 1.71
N TYR A 299 -10.60 -12.75 2.16
CA TYR A 299 -11.91 -12.88 1.53
C TYR A 299 -12.21 -11.61 0.76
N ASN A 300 -12.58 -11.75 -0.50
CA ASN A 300 -13.00 -10.62 -1.32
C ASN A 300 -14.46 -10.29 -1.01
N MET A 301 -14.70 -9.08 -0.53
CA MET A 301 -16.04 -8.63 -0.11
C MET A 301 -16.95 -8.27 -1.28
N ARG A 302 -16.42 -8.17 -2.50
CA ARG A 302 -17.21 -8.00 -3.73
C ARG A 302 -17.75 -9.34 -4.21
N THR A 303 -16.90 -10.37 -4.30
CA THR A 303 -17.29 -11.72 -4.75
C THR A 303 -17.81 -12.62 -3.63
N ASN A 304 -17.57 -12.24 -2.37
CA ASN A 304 -17.88 -12.99 -1.16
C ASN A 304 -17.18 -14.36 -1.08
N GLN A 305 -15.99 -14.48 -1.67
CA GLN A 305 -15.22 -15.72 -1.74
C GLN A 305 -13.84 -15.54 -1.11
N LEU A 306 -13.28 -16.64 -0.60
CA LEU A 306 -11.86 -16.70 -0.23
C LEU A 306 -11.03 -16.51 -1.50
N GLU A 307 -10.28 -15.42 -1.57
CA GLU A 307 -9.46 -15.09 -2.74
C GLU A 307 -8.04 -15.63 -2.58
N MET A 308 -7.40 -15.32 -1.45
CA MET A 308 -6.00 -15.67 -1.20
C MET A 308 -5.78 -16.24 0.19
N VAL A 309 -4.76 -17.10 0.29
CA VAL A 309 -4.26 -17.67 1.55
C VAL A 309 -2.76 -17.48 1.58
N PHE A 310 -2.27 -16.67 2.52
CA PHE A 310 -0.86 -16.34 2.67
C PHE A 310 -0.25 -17.20 3.77
N HIS A 311 0.74 -18.01 3.41
CA HIS A 311 1.47 -18.86 4.35
C HIS A 311 2.76 -18.17 4.75
N GLN A 312 2.92 -17.89 6.04
CA GLN A 312 4.18 -17.36 6.55
C GLN A 312 5.22 -18.49 6.63
N ARG A 313 6.46 -18.22 6.19
CA ARG A 313 7.54 -19.21 6.32
C ARG A 313 7.92 -19.42 7.78
N ALA A 314 8.22 -20.67 8.16
CA ALA A 314 8.60 -21.02 9.54
C ALA A 314 9.83 -20.22 10.04
N GLU A 315 10.77 -19.93 9.14
CA GLU A 315 11.97 -19.12 9.40
C GLU A 315 11.60 -17.68 9.78
N SER A 316 10.59 -17.11 9.11
CA SER A 316 10.11 -15.74 9.35
C SER A 316 9.43 -15.63 10.73
N VAL A 317 8.73 -16.68 11.16
CA VAL A 317 8.10 -16.76 12.50
C VAL A 317 9.14 -16.71 13.62
N ALA A 318 10.28 -17.41 13.47
CA ALA A 318 11.33 -17.48 14.50
C ALA A 318 11.98 -16.13 14.86
N THR A 319 11.87 -15.15 13.96
CA THR A 319 12.47 -13.81 14.15
C THR A 319 11.53 -12.80 14.82
N SER A 320 10.26 -13.18 15.03
CA SER A 320 9.22 -12.28 15.51
C SER A 320 9.14 -12.30 17.04
N PHE A 321 9.22 -11.12 17.67
CA PHE A 321 9.01 -10.92 19.10
C PHE A 321 8.16 -9.67 19.32
N GLY A 322 7.43 -9.64 20.45
CA GLY A 322 6.50 -8.57 20.81
C GLY A 322 5.05 -9.02 20.75
N HIS A 323 4.19 -8.22 21.36
CA HIS A 323 2.76 -8.42 21.38
C HIS A 323 2.08 -7.16 20.87
N GLY A 324 1.20 -7.34 19.89
CA GLY A 324 0.46 -6.25 19.30
C GLY A 324 -0.72 -6.78 18.51
N SER A 325 -1.48 -5.84 17.99
CA SER A 325 -2.60 -6.13 17.13
C SER A 325 -2.12 -6.25 15.69
N PRO A 326 -2.70 -7.14 14.88
CA PRO A 326 -2.34 -7.23 13.48
C PRO A 326 -2.48 -5.88 12.78
N ALA A 327 -1.50 -5.55 11.92
CA ALA A 327 -1.57 -4.41 11.03
C ALA A 327 -1.34 -4.90 9.61
N VAL A 328 -2.16 -4.40 8.69
CA VAL A 328 -2.19 -4.82 7.30
C VAL A 328 -2.28 -3.58 6.41
N ALA A 329 -1.63 -3.63 5.26
CA ALA A 329 -1.82 -2.65 4.20
C ALA A 329 -1.76 -3.33 2.85
N ILE A 330 -2.58 -2.85 1.93
CA ILE A 330 -2.57 -3.27 0.53
C ILE A 330 -2.05 -2.10 -0.31
N SER A 331 -1.02 -2.37 -1.10
CA SER A 331 -0.48 -1.42 -2.09
C SER A 331 -1.56 -0.85 -3.00
N ARG A 332 -1.37 0.37 -3.50
CA ARG A 332 -2.33 1.09 -4.36
C ARG A 332 -2.78 0.26 -5.56
N HIS A 333 -1.85 -0.45 -6.18
CA HIS A 333 -2.16 -1.28 -7.33
C HIS A 333 -2.65 -2.70 -6.99
N LYS A 334 -2.89 -3.00 -5.70
CA LYS A 334 -3.30 -4.32 -5.20
C LYS A 334 -2.33 -5.42 -5.68
N THR A 335 -1.02 -5.13 -5.64
CA THR A 335 0.08 -6.02 -6.09
C THR A 335 0.82 -6.64 -4.92
N LEU A 336 1.07 -5.87 -3.87
CA LEU A 336 1.69 -6.27 -2.61
C LEU A 336 0.71 -6.17 -1.45
N LEU A 337 0.88 -7.09 -0.51
CA LEU A 337 0.30 -7.07 0.83
C LEU A 337 1.44 -6.94 1.85
N ALA A 338 1.37 -5.95 2.73
CA ALA A 338 2.23 -5.86 3.89
C ALA A 338 1.44 -6.29 5.12
N TYR A 339 1.98 -7.24 5.88
CA TYR A 339 1.33 -7.80 7.06
C TYR A 339 2.31 -7.90 8.22
N CYS A 340 1.85 -7.49 9.40
CA CYS A 340 2.49 -7.79 10.67
C CYS A 340 1.47 -8.25 11.70
N ARG A 341 1.90 -9.04 12.68
CA ARG A 341 1.09 -9.46 13.83
C ARG A 341 1.11 -8.43 14.98
N GLY A 342 1.43 -7.17 14.66
CA GLY A 342 1.72 -6.13 15.67
C GLY A 342 3.03 -6.33 16.43
N ALA A 343 3.80 -7.38 16.10
CA ALA A 343 5.14 -7.64 16.61
C ALA A 343 6.20 -6.78 15.87
N ASN A 344 7.47 -7.11 16.03
CA ASN A 344 8.60 -6.37 15.48
C ASN A 344 8.95 -6.68 14.01
N SER A 345 8.13 -7.45 13.28
CA SER A 345 8.46 -7.92 11.93
C SER A 345 7.31 -7.65 10.95
N ILE A 346 7.66 -7.26 9.72
CA ILE A 346 6.70 -7.05 8.62
C ILE A 346 7.04 -8.03 7.51
N THR A 347 6.03 -8.73 7.01
CA THR A 347 6.13 -9.64 5.88
C THR A 347 5.43 -9.04 4.67
N ILE A 348 6.10 -9.03 3.52
CA ILE A 348 5.58 -8.57 2.23
C ILE A 348 5.25 -9.80 1.38
N TYR A 349 4.00 -9.89 0.93
CA TYR A 349 3.50 -10.93 0.05
C TYR A 349 3.16 -10.38 -1.33
N LEU A 350 3.29 -11.23 -2.35
CA LEU A 350 2.76 -10.96 -3.67
C LEU A 350 1.28 -11.35 -3.72
N MET A 351 0.38 -10.41 -3.99
CA MET A 351 -1.07 -10.65 -4.08
C MET A 351 -1.46 -11.55 -5.25
N GLU A 352 -0.60 -11.65 -6.27
CA GLU A 352 -0.86 -12.44 -7.47
C GLU A 352 -0.90 -13.95 -7.22
N ASN A 353 -0.10 -14.45 -6.29
CA ASN A 353 0.06 -15.89 -6.03
C ASN A 353 0.33 -16.23 -4.55
N SER A 354 0.06 -15.28 -3.65
CA SER A 354 0.23 -15.35 -2.18
C SER A 354 1.63 -15.71 -1.68
N LEU A 355 2.65 -15.68 -2.53
CA LEU A 355 4.02 -16.02 -2.15
C LEU A 355 4.64 -14.90 -1.29
N GLU A 356 5.27 -15.31 -0.19
CA GLU A 356 6.12 -14.45 0.63
C GLU A 356 7.34 -13.96 -0.18
N ILE A 357 7.49 -12.65 -0.32
CA ILE A 357 8.63 -12.02 -1.00
C ILE A 357 9.75 -11.77 -0.01
N SER A 358 9.44 -11.13 1.12
CA SER A 358 10.42 -10.76 2.14
C SER A 358 9.78 -10.62 3.52
N THR A 359 10.58 -10.85 4.56
CA THR A 359 10.25 -10.47 5.94
C THR A 359 11.38 -9.59 6.47
N GLN A 360 11.03 -8.43 7.01
CA GLN A 360 11.96 -7.49 7.62
C GLN A 360 11.66 -7.39 9.12
N CYS A 361 12.68 -7.66 9.93
CA CYS A 361 12.63 -7.49 11.38
C CYS A 361 13.18 -6.12 11.78
N PHE A 362 12.59 -5.52 12.81
CA PHE A 362 12.98 -4.27 13.43
C PHE A 362 13.32 -4.53 14.92
N PRO A 363 14.57 -4.94 15.25
CA PRO A 363 14.91 -5.48 16.57
C PRO A 363 14.68 -4.56 17.77
N HIS A 364 14.64 -3.25 17.57
CA HIS A 364 14.41 -2.25 18.62
C HIS A 364 12.94 -1.86 18.77
N ILE A 365 12.06 -2.48 18.01
CA ILE A 365 10.62 -2.24 18.03
C ILE A 365 9.97 -3.36 18.81
N GLU A 366 9.14 -3.02 19.79
CA GLU A 366 8.31 -3.99 20.51
C GLU A 366 6.97 -4.16 19.81
N ARG A 367 6.38 -3.06 19.31
CA ARG A 367 5.04 -3.05 18.74
C ARG A 367 4.96 -2.20 17.48
N ILE A 368 4.42 -2.77 16.41
CA ILE A 368 4.00 -2.00 15.23
C ILE A 368 2.52 -1.63 15.41
N LEU A 369 2.22 -0.35 15.28
CA LEU A 369 0.87 0.19 15.48
C LEU A 369 0.09 0.33 14.18
N LEU A 370 0.77 0.80 13.13
CA LEU A 370 0.19 1.07 11.82
C LEU A 370 1.28 0.96 10.75
N LEU A 371 0.89 0.56 9.55
CA LEU A 371 1.74 0.62 8.37
C LEU A 371 0.88 0.94 7.13
N ASP A 372 1.44 1.64 6.15
CA ASP A 372 0.79 1.90 4.86
C ASP A 372 1.83 2.12 3.74
N PHE A 373 1.45 1.80 2.51
CA PHE A 373 2.28 2.04 1.32
C PHE A 373 2.23 3.51 0.93
N ILE A 374 3.39 4.07 0.58
CA ILE A 374 3.55 5.46 0.16
C ILE A 374 4.48 5.56 -1.05
N ASN A 375 4.57 6.75 -1.66
CA ASN A 375 5.44 7.01 -2.81
C ASN A 375 5.20 6.05 -4.00
N GLU A 376 3.95 5.83 -4.40
CA GLU A 376 3.59 4.88 -5.48
C GLU A 376 4.07 3.44 -5.22
N ASP A 377 3.83 2.96 -3.99
CA ASP A 377 4.21 1.61 -3.53
C ASP A 377 5.73 1.35 -3.45
N GLU A 378 6.58 2.38 -3.60
CA GLU A 378 8.04 2.26 -3.51
C GLU A 378 8.55 2.19 -2.07
N SER A 379 7.80 2.74 -1.11
CA SER A 379 8.17 2.76 0.31
C SER A 379 6.98 2.38 1.21
N LEU A 380 7.30 1.87 2.40
CA LEU A 380 6.35 1.63 3.48
C LEU A 380 6.58 2.65 4.60
N LEU A 381 5.52 3.32 5.05
CA LEU A 381 5.52 4.12 6.27
C LEU A 381 5.01 3.25 7.41
N ILE A 382 5.75 3.21 8.52
CA ILE A 382 5.45 2.38 9.68
C ILE A 382 5.44 3.28 10.92
N ILE A 383 4.35 3.23 11.69
CA ILE A 383 4.25 3.84 13.02
C ILE A 383 4.42 2.72 14.05
N ALA A 384 5.38 2.87 14.94
CA ALA A 384 5.78 1.80 15.86
C ALA A 384 6.24 2.35 17.22
N GLN A 385 6.40 1.47 18.20
CA GLN A 385 6.88 1.80 19.54
C GLN A 385 8.05 0.90 19.92
N GLU A 386 9.08 1.49 20.54
CA GLU A 386 10.22 0.71 21.04
C GLU A 386 9.89 -0.05 22.31
N LYS A 387 9.03 0.54 23.13
CA LYS A 387 8.53 -0.04 24.37
C LYS A 387 7.06 0.28 24.55
N GLU A 388 6.34 -0.57 25.27
CA GLU A 388 5.01 -0.24 25.78
C GLU A 388 5.04 1.12 26.49
N ASN A 389 4.09 2.00 26.16
CA ASN A 389 3.98 3.39 26.63
C ASN A 389 5.08 4.38 26.19
N SER A 390 5.98 4.00 25.28
CA SER A 390 6.90 4.97 24.65
C SER A 390 6.16 5.80 23.58
N PRO A 391 6.58 7.06 23.34
CA PRO A 391 6.09 7.83 22.19
C PRO A 391 6.29 7.05 20.88
N PRO A 392 5.30 7.03 19.97
CA PRO A 392 5.45 6.35 18.69
C PRO A 392 6.57 6.97 17.87
N LEU A 393 7.40 6.15 17.25
CA LEU A 393 8.34 6.58 16.22
C LEU A 393 7.79 6.30 14.82
N ILE A 394 8.38 6.93 13.82
CA ILE A 394 8.04 6.71 12.41
C ILE A 394 9.24 6.10 11.70
N ILE A 395 9.00 5.01 10.97
CA ILE A 395 10.01 4.35 10.13
C ILE A 395 9.56 4.46 8.68
N ILE A 396 10.47 4.88 7.81
CA ILE A 396 10.30 4.78 6.35
C ILE A 396 11.19 3.66 5.86
N TRP A 397 10.61 2.71 5.15
CA TRP A 397 11.32 1.59 4.53
C TRP A 397 11.14 1.62 3.00
N ASP A 398 12.19 1.98 2.26
CA ASP A 398 12.24 1.90 0.81
C ASP A 398 12.44 0.44 0.38
N LEU A 399 11.40 -0.18 -0.18
CA LEU A 399 11.33 -1.62 -0.40
C LEU A 399 12.38 -2.10 -1.41
N PHE A 400 12.59 -1.34 -2.49
CA PHE A 400 13.43 -1.74 -3.63
C PHE A 400 14.84 -1.16 -3.58
N SER A 401 15.21 -0.52 -2.46
CA SER A 401 16.53 0.10 -2.26
C SER A 401 17.48 -0.81 -1.49
N TYR A 402 18.75 -0.82 -1.90
CA TYR A 402 19.85 -1.48 -1.18
C TYR A 402 20.83 -0.50 -0.54
N MET A 403 20.48 0.79 -0.52
CA MET A 403 21.28 1.83 0.12
C MET A 403 21.20 1.70 1.65
N ASP A 404 22.25 2.13 2.35
CA ASP A 404 22.31 1.97 3.81
C ASP A 404 21.23 2.78 4.55
N ASN A 405 20.66 3.80 3.89
CA ASN A 405 19.54 4.59 4.39
C ASN A 405 18.18 4.16 3.81
N ALA A 406 18.06 2.93 3.27
CA ALA A 406 16.78 2.38 2.82
C ALA A 406 15.75 2.29 3.95
N ILE A 407 16.21 2.16 5.20
CA ILE A 407 15.39 2.26 6.40
C ILE A 407 15.80 3.52 7.14
N ARG A 408 14.84 4.42 7.38
CA ARG A 408 15.04 5.69 8.10
C ARG A 408 14.09 5.75 9.27
N VAL A 409 14.58 6.19 10.43
CA VAL A 409 13.79 6.22 11.67
C VAL A 409 13.75 7.65 12.22
N LEU A 410 12.55 8.21 12.36
CA LEU A 410 12.29 9.46 13.07
C LEU A 410 11.84 9.13 14.51
N ARG A 411 12.70 9.44 15.48
CA ARG A 411 12.47 9.16 16.91
C ARG A 411 11.86 10.33 17.67
N ASP A 412 12.22 11.56 17.30
CA ASP A 412 11.69 12.76 17.95
C ASP A 412 10.37 13.18 17.31
N THR A 413 9.32 12.48 17.71
CA THR A 413 7.95 12.65 17.23
C THR A 413 7.06 13.23 18.33
N LYS A 414 7.62 13.69 19.45
CA LYS A 414 6.84 14.19 20.60
C LYS A 414 5.93 15.37 20.25
N LYS A 415 6.32 16.16 19.23
CA LYS A 415 5.49 17.24 18.69
C LYS A 415 4.30 16.72 17.88
N LEU A 416 4.46 15.57 17.23
CA LEU A 416 3.41 14.90 16.44
C LEU A 416 2.50 14.07 17.33
N PHE A 417 3.05 13.33 18.28
CA PHE A 417 2.31 12.52 19.25
C PHE A 417 2.51 13.12 20.65
N PRO A 418 1.78 14.19 21.02
CA PRO A 418 1.78 14.69 22.39
C PRO A 418 1.27 13.59 23.34
N PHE A 419 1.64 13.66 24.62
CA PHE A 419 1.39 12.62 25.63
C PHE A 419 -0.10 12.43 26.01
N GLN A 420 -1.03 12.87 25.17
CA GLN A 420 -2.48 12.78 25.38
C GLN A 420 -3.17 12.19 24.13
N GLN A 421 -4.24 11.47 24.41
CA GLN A 421 -5.01 10.57 23.54
C GLN A 421 -5.12 11.06 22.08
N TYR A 422 -4.49 10.34 21.16
CA TYR A 422 -4.64 10.55 19.71
C TYR A 422 -5.26 9.32 19.05
N ARG A 423 -5.81 9.49 17.84
CA ARG A 423 -6.23 8.39 16.96
C ARG A 423 -5.58 8.51 15.59
N LEU A 424 -5.42 7.36 14.94
CA LEU A 424 -4.87 7.26 13.59
C LEU A 424 -5.94 6.70 12.66
N VAL A 425 -6.15 7.38 11.54
CA VAL A 425 -7.00 6.90 10.44
C VAL A 425 -6.15 6.85 9.18
N ARG A 426 -6.17 5.71 8.49
CA ARG A 426 -5.46 5.53 7.21
C ARG A 426 -6.40 5.15 6.09
N ASN A 427 -6.02 5.47 4.86
CA ASN A 427 -6.49 4.83 3.63
C ASN A 427 -5.61 5.16 2.42
N CYS A 428 -5.24 4.14 1.63
CA CYS A 428 -4.54 4.27 0.34
C CYS A 428 -3.33 5.24 0.37
N GLY A 429 -2.49 5.15 1.39
CA GLY A 429 -1.30 5.99 1.58
C GLY A 429 -1.57 7.35 2.21
N THR A 430 -2.82 7.69 2.51
CA THR A 430 -3.18 8.83 3.36
C THR A 430 -3.24 8.39 4.81
N ILE A 431 -2.54 9.11 5.69
CA ILE A 431 -2.57 8.88 7.13
C ILE A 431 -2.88 10.19 7.85
N LEU A 432 -4.00 10.20 8.57
CA LEU A 432 -4.46 11.31 9.39
C LEU A 432 -4.26 10.98 10.87
N LEU A 433 -3.66 11.94 11.57
CA LEU A 433 -3.60 11.98 13.03
C LEU A 433 -4.75 12.85 13.53
N ILE A 434 -5.47 12.37 14.54
CA ILE A 434 -6.57 13.08 15.18
C ILE A 434 -6.18 13.31 16.63
N ASP A 435 -6.11 14.57 17.05
CA ASP A 435 -5.96 14.93 18.45
C ASP A 435 -7.33 14.92 19.12
N ASN A 436 -7.53 14.07 20.13
CA ASN A 436 -8.83 13.97 20.79
C ASN A 436 -9.09 15.13 21.77
N SER A 437 -8.09 15.96 22.10
CA SER A 437 -8.24 17.07 23.03
C SER A 437 -8.86 18.32 22.39
N ASP A 438 -8.41 18.67 21.17
CA ASP A 438 -8.91 19.83 20.42
C ASP A 438 -9.70 19.46 19.15
N GLY A 439 -9.72 18.17 18.78
CA GLY A 439 -10.39 17.68 17.57
C GLY A 439 -9.63 18.00 16.28
N SER A 440 -8.37 18.44 16.35
CA SER A 440 -7.57 18.76 15.17
C SER A 440 -7.23 17.51 14.36
N VAL A 441 -7.25 17.66 13.03
CA VAL A 441 -6.95 16.59 12.07
C VAL A 441 -5.71 16.99 11.27
N ILE A 442 -4.65 16.19 11.36
CA ILE A 442 -3.32 16.50 10.80
C ILE A 442 -2.91 15.39 9.82
N PRO A 443 -2.69 15.69 8.53
CA PRO A 443 -2.10 14.73 7.59
C PRO A 443 -0.62 14.56 7.90
N ILE A 444 -0.22 13.37 8.36
CA ILE A 444 1.14 13.12 8.86
C ILE A 444 2.18 13.35 7.75
N LEU A 445 1.87 12.98 6.51
CA LEU A 445 2.77 13.15 5.37
C LEU A 445 3.03 14.63 5.02
N ASN A 446 2.19 15.55 5.48
CA ASN A 446 2.37 16.98 5.23
C ASN A 446 3.32 17.66 6.22
N ASP A 447 3.61 17.00 7.35
CA ASP A 447 4.53 17.52 8.36
C ASP A 447 5.95 17.72 7.78
N PRO A 448 6.60 18.87 8.05
CA PRO A 448 7.93 19.17 7.52
C PRO A 448 9.01 18.16 7.92
N PHE A 449 8.98 17.61 9.14
CA PHE A 449 9.94 16.58 9.58
C PHE A 449 9.72 15.28 8.81
N ILE A 450 8.46 14.93 8.53
CA ILE A 450 8.10 13.78 7.70
C ILE A 450 8.56 13.97 6.26
N LYS A 451 8.28 15.12 5.64
CA LYS A 451 8.78 15.44 4.30
C LYS A 451 10.30 15.32 4.19
N ASN A 452 11.02 15.74 5.21
CA ASN A 452 12.48 15.64 5.25
C ASN A 452 12.98 14.19 5.35
N ILE A 453 12.33 13.32 6.15
CA ILE A 453 12.73 11.92 6.24
C ILE A 453 12.27 11.09 5.03
N LEU A 454 11.24 11.51 4.30
CA LEU A 454 10.83 10.84 3.05
C LEU A 454 11.93 10.89 2.01
N VAL A 455 12.72 11.97 1.97
CA VAL A 455 13.84 12.13 1.05
C VAL A 455 15.11 11.45 1.60
N PRO A 456 15.72 10.49 0.88
CA PRO A 456 16.96 9.86 1.30
C PRO A 456 18.09 10.90 1.44
N SER A 457 18.62 11.09 2.64
CA SER A 457 19.55 12.17 3.03
C SER A 457 20.99 12.08 2.50
N PHE A 458 21.27 11.27 1.49
CA PHE A 458 22.57 11.25 0.80
C PHE A 458 22.66 12.39 -0.23
N ILE A 459 22.37 13.64 0.17
CA ILE A 459 22.79 14.77 -0.64
C ILE A 459 24.31 14.84 -0.48
N SER A 460 25.04 14.64 -1.58
CA SER A 460 26.48 14.90 -1.60
C SER A 460 26.73 16.29 -1.00
N LYS A 461 27.70 16.42 -0.08
CA LYS A 461 28.00 17.71 0.57
C LYS A 461 28.37 18.83 -0.42
N ARG A 462 28.60 18.49 -1.69
CA ARG A 462 28.82 19.42 -2.79
C ARG A 462 27.62 19.34 -3.74
N GLU A 463 27.10 20.49 -4.12
CA GLU A 463 26.08 20.60 -5.17
C GLU A 463 26.60 19.99 -6.47
N LEU A 464 25.67 19.51 -7.30
CA LEU A 464 25.98 19.02 -8.63
C LEU A 464 26.41 20.19 -9.52
N ILE A 465 27.48 19.98 -10.29
CA ILE A 465 27.98 20.95 -11.24
C ILE A 465 27.44 20.58 -12.62
N GLU A 466 26.66 21.47 -13.21
CA GLU A 466 26.19 21.33 -14.58
C GLU A 466 27.34 21.57 -15.57
N LEU A 467 27.57 20.60 -16.45
CA LEU A 467 28.63 20.65 -17.45
C LEU A 467 28.16 21.40 -18.70
N ARG A 468 29.03 22.28 -19.23
CA ARG A 468 28.76 23.00 -20.47
C ARG A 468 29.00 22.09 -21.67
N LEU A 469 27.91 21.59 -22.25
CA LEU A 469 27.92 20.66 -23.39
C LEU A 469 27.92 21.36 -24.77
N GLN A 470 27.90 22.70 -24.82
CA GLN A 470 27.75 23.49 -26.07
C GLN A 470 28.83 23.17 -27.12
N TYR A 471 30.06 22.88 -26.68
CA TYR A 471 31.20 22.55 -27.55
C TYR A 471 31.12 21.18 -28.26
N LEU A 472 30.12 20.35 -27.93
CA LEU A 472 29.89 19.08 -28.64
C LEU A 472 29.07 19.28 -29.92
N HIS A 473 28.43 20.43 -30.07
CA HIS A 473 27.63 20.80 -31.23
C HIS A 473 28.33 21.78 -32.18
N ASP A 474 29.34 22.51 -31.68
CA ASP A 474 30.05 23.54 -32.45
C ASP A 474 31.41 23.06 -33.00
N SER A 475 31.59 23.35 -34.29
CA SER A 475 32.76 23.07 -35.13
C SER A 475 34.01 23.91 -34.79
N GLU A 476 34.26 24.22 -33.51
CA GLU A 476 35.43 25.04 -33.11
C GLU A 476 36.74 24.24 -33.05
N TRP A 477 36.72 22.95 -33.41
CA TRP A 477 37.92 22.16 -33.59
C TRP A 477 38.16 21.90 -35.08
N ASP A 478 39.32 22.34 -35.59
CA ASP A 478 39.82 21.97 -36.91
C ASP A 478 40.08 20.45 -37.05
N GLN A 479 39.96 19.67 -35.95
CA GLN A 479 40.02 18.21 -35.90
C GLN A 479 38.94 17.66 -34.96
N ALA A 480 38.15 16.68 -35.41
CA ALA A 480 37.03 16.13 -34.63
C ALA A 480 37.48 15.44 -33.33
N VAL A 481 37.15 16.02 -32.16
CA VAL A 481 37.40 15.37 -30.86
C VAL A 481 36.46 14.20 -30.70
N CYS A 482 37.04 13.00 -30.65
CA CYS A 482 36.26 11.77 -30.56
C CYS A 482 35.93 11.39 -29.10
N HIS A 483 36.60 11.97 -28.10
CA HIS A 483 36.31 11.69 -26.69
C HIS A 483 36.70 12.84 -25.76
N THR A 484 35.69 13.54 -25.24
CA THR A 484 35.84 14.62 -24.26
C THR A 484 35.77 14.08 -22.84
N ILE A 485 36.71 14.48 -21.97
CA ILE A 485 36.74 14.08 -20.56
C ILE A 485 36.67 15.30 -19.65
N PHE A 486 35.66 15.35 -18.78
CA PHE A 486 35.46 16.41 -17.79
C PHE A 486 36.08 16.05 -16.43
N ASN A 487 36.69 17.04 -15.79
CA ASN A 487 37.12 17.00 -14.40
C ASN A 487 35.98 17.47 -13.48
N GLN A 488 36.15 17.27 -12.16
CA GLN A 488 35.17 17.67 -11.14
C GLN A 488 34.89 19.18 -11.09
N ASN A 489 35.81 20.02 -11.56
CA ASN A 489 35.64 21.47 -11.65
C ASN A 489 34.94 21.93 -12.94
N GLY A 490 34.56 21.01 -13.82
CA GLY A 490 33.94 21.29 -15.12
C GLY A 490 34.92 21.60 -16.25
N GLU A 491 36.23 21.68 -15.98
CA GLU A 491 37.26 21.76 -17.03
C GLU A 491 37.31 20.43 -17.81
N TYR A 492 37.66 20.49 -19.09
CA TYR A 492 37.69 19.31 -19.94
C TYR A 492 38.97 19.23 -20.78
N PHE A 493 39.27 18.02 -21.25
CA PHE A 493 40.39 17.75 -22.15
C PHE A 493 40.05 16.62 -23.13
N ASP A 494 40.79 16.55 -24.24
CA ASP A 494 40.71 15.45 -25.21
C ASP A 494 41.45 14.21 -24.68
N ALA A 495 40.78 13.05 -24.70
CA ALA A 495 41.34 11.77 -24.29
C ALA A 495 42.63 11.36 -25.04
N ASP A 496 42.84 11.88 -26.26
CA ASP A 496 44.04 11.60 -27.05
C ASP A 496 45.24 12.51 -26.71
N SER A 497 45.06 13.49 -25.83
CA SER A 497 46.16 14.30 -25.27
C SER A 497 47.19 13.43 -24.52
N GLU A 498 48.44 13.42 -24.99
CA GLU A 498 49.52 12.60 -24.42
C GLU A 498 49.79 12.89 -22.93
N LEU A 499 49.56 14.13 -22.50
CA LEU A 499 49.79 14.58 -21.12
C LEU A 499 48.84 13.90 -20.12
N GLU A 500 47.59 13.66 -20.52
CA GLU A 500 46.53 13.17 -19.62
C GLU A 500 46.12 11.71 -19.88
N LYS A 501 46.59 11.10 -20.97
CA LYS A 501 46.27 9.70 -21.33
C LYS A 501 46.52 8.69 -20.21
N SER A 502 47.50 8.96 -19.35
CA SER A 502 47.88 8.07 -18.24
C SER A 502 46.93 8.14 -17.02
N SER A 503 46.04 9.13 -16.93
CA SER A 503 45.08 9.32 -15.83
C SER A 503 43.72 8.66 -16.10
N ILE A 504 43.42 8.35 -17.36
CA ILE A 504 42.14 7.79 -17.82
C ILE A 504 41.94 6.34 -17.34
N ILE A 505 40.77 6.02 -16.77
CA ILE A 505 40.41 4.66 -16.34
C ILE A 505 39.95 3.83 -17.54
N VAL A 506 39.06 4.40 -18.35
CA VAL A 506 38.43 3.76 -19.51
C VAL A 506 38.37 4.73 -20.69
N ASN A 507 38.66 4.24 -21.91
CA ASN A 507 38.67 5.07 -23.12
C ASN A 507 37.56 4.65 -24.10
N ASP A 508 37.51 3.37 -24.43
CA ASP A 508 36.45 2.75 -25.22
C ASP A 508 35.95 1.51 -24.48
N MET A 509 34.64 1.45 -24.23
CA MET A 509 33.95 0.36 -23.55
C MET A 509 32.73 -0.15 -24.32
N GLU A 510 32.64 0.12 -25.63
CA GLU A 510 31.60 -0.41 -26.52
C GLU A 510 32.23 -1.13 -27.71
N PRO A 511 32.78 -2.34 -27.50
CA PRO A 511 33.46 -3.09 -28.56
C PRO A 511 32.59 -3.43 -29.78
N TRP A 512 31.26 -3.33 -29.68
CA TRP A 512 30.30 -3.50 -30.78
C TRP A 512 30.15 -2.26 -31.67
N VAL A 513 30.74 -1.11 -31.32
CA VAL A 513 30.75 0.08 -32.18
C VAL A 513 31.94 -0.04 -33.15
N HIS A 514 31.65 0.06 -34.46
CA HIS A 514 32.66 -0.11 -35.51
C HIS A 514 33.41 1.18 -35.84
N ASN A 515 32.70 2.31 -35.80
CA ASN A 515 33.31 3.62 -35.98
C ASN A 515 34.26 3.89 -34.80
N LYS A 516 35.53 4.22 -35.06
CA LYS A 516 36.50 4.54 -34.00
C LYS A 516 36.40 5.99 -33.54
N ASP A 517 35.81 6.82 -34.40
CA ASP A 517 35.76 8.27 -34.28
C ASP A 517 34.36 8.73 -33.81
N TYR A 518 33.59 7.81 -33.21
CA TYR A 518 32.31 8.15 -32.64
C TYR A 518 32.51 8.98 -31.36
N GLY A 519 31.67 10.00 -31.20
CA GLY A 519 31.73 10.92 -30.08
C GLY A 519 31.44 10.22 -28.75
N ARG A 520 32.31 10.44 -27.77
CA ARG A 520 32.18 9.92 -26.40
C ARG A 520 32.35 11.04 -25.40
N ILE A 521 31.70 10.88 -24.26
CA ILE A 521 31.87 11.79 -23.12
C ILE A 521 32.23 10.99 -21.90
N SER A 522 33.24 11.43 -21.16
CA SER A 522 33.51 10.95 -19.82
C SER A 522 33.56 12.09 -18.81
N ALA A 523 33.34 11.77 -17.54
CA ALA A 523 33.56 12.70 -16.45
C ALA A 523 34.16 11.98 -15.24
N PHE A 524 35.15 12.59 -14.59
CA PHE A 524 35.61 12.12 -13.29
C PHE A 524 34.61 12.53 -12.21
N LEU A 525 34.15 11.55 -11.43
CA LEU A 525 33.19 11.77 -10.35
C LEU A 525 33.91 12.03 -9.01
N ASP A 526 35.23 12.09 -8.97
CA ASP A 526 35.97 12.50 -7.78
C ASP A 526 37.30 13.17 -8.14
N ASP A 527 37.77 14.06 -7.25
CA ASP A 527 38.99 14.85 -7.43
C ASP A 527 40.23 13.94 -7.56
N GLU A 528 40.17 12.74 -6.97
CA GLU A 528 41.25 11.75 -7.02
C GLU A 528 41.31 10.97 -8.35
N LYS A 529 40.42 11.24 -9.31
CA LYS A 529 40.31 10.54 -10.61
C LYS A 529 40.21 9.01 -10.46
N THR A 530 39.58 8.54 -9.38
CA THR A 530 39.37 7.11 -9.07
C THR A 530 38.03 6.56 -9.57
N THR A 531 37.07 7.44 -9.86
CA THR A 531 35.77 7.09 -10.43
C THR A 531 35.53 7.86 -11.72
N GLN A 532 35.26 7.15 -12.82
CA GLN A 532 35.01 7.74 -14.13
C GLN A 532 33.62 7.30 -14.64
N LEU A 533 32.77 8.26 -14.97
CA LEU A 533 31.59 8.10 -15.81
C LEU A 533 32.04 8.06 -17.28
N PHE A 534 31.48 7.14 -18.05
CA PHE A 534 31.67 7.00 -19.49
C PHE A 534 30.28 6.94 -20.14
N ILE A 535 30.04 7.77 -21.15
CA ILE A 535 28.84 7.79 -21.98
C ILE A 535 29.29 7.59 -23.42
N GLY A 536 28.89 6.45 -23.98
CA GLY A 536 29.14 6.09 -25.37
C GLY A 536 27.91 6.28 -26.26
N GLU A 537 27.88 5.57 -27.38
CA GLU A 537 26.82 5.64 -28.38
C GLU A 537 25.54 5.00 -27.85
N THR A 538 25.66 3.90 -27.10
CA THR A 538 24.51 3.08 -26.68
C THR A 538 24.45 2.78 -25.19
N THR A 539 25.51 3.09 -24.45
CA THR A 539 25.65 2.74 -23.04
C THR A 539 26.22 3.87 -22.20
N LEU A 540 25.80 3.89 -20.94
CA LEU A 540 26.37 4.70 -19.89
C LEU A 540 26.97 3.78 -18.83
N GLN A 541 28.20 4.04 -18.41
CA GLN A 541 28.96 3.14 -17.52
C GLN A 541 29.72 3.93 -16.45
N VAL A 542 29.76 3.44 -15.23
CA VAL A 542 30.61 3.98 -14.15
C VAL A 542 31.70 2.99 -13.79
N TRP A 543 32.94 3.43 -13.83
CA TRP A 543 34.13 2.64 -13.58
C TRP A 543 34.92 3.17 -12.39
N TYR A 544 35.37 2.24 -11.54
CA TYR A 544 36.19 2.56 -10.37
C TYR A 544 37.56 1.90 -10.46
N ARG A 545 38.62 2.64 -10.11
CA ARG A 545 39.98 2.14 -9.96
C ARG A 545 40.69 2.89 -8.82
N LYS A 546 41.12 2.16 -7.79
CA LYS A 546 41.81 2.73 -6.62
C LYS A 546 43.15 3.41 -6.96
N ASN A 547 43.95 2.80 -7.83
CA ASN A 547 45.22 3.34 -8.32
C ASN A 547 45.60 2.67 -9.65
N LYS A 548 46.65 3.16 -10.34
CA LYS A 548 47.08 2.64 -11.66
C LYS A 548 47.39 1.13 -11.67
N ARG A 549 47.81 0.54 -10.54
CA ARG A 549 48.11 -0.90 -10.40
C ARG A 549 46.87 -1.77 -10.13
N SER A 550 45.75 -1.15 -9.75
CA SER A 550 44.52 -1.86 -9.37
C SER A 550 43.68 -2.24 -10.58
N LYS A 551 43.02 -3.40 -10.51
CA LYS A 551 42.04 -3.80 -11.52
C LYS A 551 40.85 -2.83 -11.55
N LYS A 552 40.45 -2.38 -12.74
CA LYS A 552 39.26 -1.56 -12.97
C LYS A 552 37.97 -2.36 -12.74
N ARG A 553 37.05 -1.80 -11.96
CA ARG A 553 35.78 -2.42 -11.54
C ARG A 553 34.60 -1.65 -12.12
N LEU A 554 33.65 -2.35 -12.73
CA LEU A 554 32.38 -1.77 -13.13
C LEU A 554 31.51 -1.54 -11.89
N LYS A 555 30.89 -0.37 -11.79
CA LYS A 555 30.01 0.03 -10.68
C LYS A 555 28.56 0.22 -11.11
N TYR A 556 28.36 0.68 -12.34
CA TYR A 556 27.04 0.91 -12.92
C TYR A 556 27.13 0.73 -14.42
N ILE A 557 26.08 0.18 -15.02
CA ILE A 557 25.89 0.17 -16.46
C ILE A 557 24.42 0.38 -16.74
N TRP A 558 24.15 1.21 -17.73
CA TRP A 558 22.84 1.44 -18.30
C TRP A 558 22.94 1.39 -19.82
N VAL A 559 21.87 0.94 -20.46
CA VAL A 559 21.80 0.74 -21.92
C VAL A 559 20.58 1.42 -22.49
N ILE A 560 20.68 1.91 -23.72
CA ILE A 560 19.55 2.52 -24.42
C ILE A 560 18.42 1.48 -24.62
N PRO A 561 17.15 1.80 -24.31
CA PRO A 561 16.05 0.84 -24.45
C PRO A 561 15.64 0.57 -25.91
N THR A 562 15.93 1.50 -26.80
CA THR A 562 15.51 1.50 -28.20
C THR A 562 16.72 1.46 -29.12
N LYS A 563 16.51 1.04 -30.38
CA LYS A 563 17.56 1.14 -31.41
C LYS A 563 17.81 2.62 -31.69
N GLY A 564 19.02 3.10 -31.41
CA GLY A 564 19.40 4.48 -31.62
C GLY A 564 20.70 4.85 -30.92
N ILE A 565 21.00 6.14 -30.92
CA ILE A 565 22.18 6.74 -30.29
C ILE A 565 21.73 7.58 -29.10
N LEU A 566 22.52 7.59 -28.04
CA LEU A 566 22.31 8.46 -26.88
C LEU A 566 22.61 9.91 -27.21
N ILE A 567 21.61 10.78 -27.01
CA ILE A 567 21.78 12.23 -27.11
C ILE A 567 21.65 12.82 -25.71
N ILE A 568 22.70 13.48 -25.23
CA ILE A 568 22.76 14.08 -23.91
C ILE A 568 22.18 15.49 -23.97
N LYS A 569 21.13 15.76 -23.17
CA LYS A 569 20.51 17.08 -23.06
C LYS A 569 21.11 17.91 -21.93
N SER A 570 21.38 17.26 -20.80
CA SER A 570 22.08 17.87 -19.67
C SER A 570 22.88 16.81 -18.93
N LEU A 571 24.01 17.22 -18.36
CA LEU A 571 24.85 16.38 -17.51
C LEU A 571 25.35 17.20 -16.34
N GLU A 572 24.98 16.77 -15.14
CA GLU A 572 25.41 17.33 -13.87
C GLU A 572 26.28 16.28 -13.15
N ILE A 573 27.41 16.67 -12.59
CA ILE A 573 28.33 15.75 -11.89
C ILE A 573 28.60 16.22 -10.46
N GLY A 574 28.80 15.26 -9.56
CA GLY A 574 29.16 15.49 -8.17
C GLY A 574 30.07 14.41 -7.64
N LYS A 575 30.35 14.45 -6.33
CA LYS A 575 31.26 13.49 -5.68
C LYS A 575 30.65 12.08 -5.66
N ARG A 576 31.08 11.24 -6.60
CA ARG A 576 30.59 9.87 -6.87
C ARG A 576 29.09 9.85 -7.18
N GLU A 577 28.63 10.87 -7.88
CA GLU A 577 27.22 11.10 -8.22
C GLU A 577 27.16 11.77 -9.60
N PHE A 578 26.14 11.47 -10.38
CA PHE A 578 25.80 12.25 -11.56
C PHE A 578 24.29 12.24 -11.80
N LYS A 579 23.81 13.29 -12.47
CA LYS A 579 22.45 13.38 -12.99
C LYS A 579 22.53 13.74 -14.46
N VAL A 580 21.94 12.91 -15.32
CA VAL A 580 21.97 13.09 -16.76
C VAL A 580 20.57 12.97 -17.33
N THR A 581 20.24 13.86 -18.24
CA THR A 581 19.02 13.78 -19.05
C THR A 581 19.41 13.34 -20.44
N LEU A 582 18.94 12.16 -20.83
CA LEU A 582 19.21 11.53 -22.13
C LEU A 582 17.93 11.55 -22.96
N SER A 583 18.08 11.76 -24.27
CA SER A 583 17.01 11.61 -25.25
C SER A 583 17.38 10.50 -26.22
N SER A 584 16.35 9.78 -26.69
CA SER A 584 16.51 8.80 -27.79
C SER A 584 15.66 9.25 -28.96
N GLN A 585 16.27 9.37 -30.14
CA GLN A 585 15.55 9.55 -31.39
C GLN A 585 15.28 8.16 -31.98
N SER A 586 14.02 7.75 -31.97
CA SER A 586 13.61 6.59 -32.78
C SER A 586 13.49 7.03 -34.22
N THR A 587 14.10 6.29 -35.16
CA THR A 587 13.93 6.51 -36.60
C THR A 587 12.48 6.36 -37.08
N GLN A 588 11.56 5.90 -36.22
CA GLN A 588 10.17 5.61 -36.55
C GLN A 588 9.14 6.46 -35.78
N SER A 589 9.56 7.39 -34.90
CA SER A 589 8.63 8.17 -34.06
C SER A 589 9.13 9.59 -33.79
N TYR A 590 8.28 10.60 -34.07
CA TYR A 590 8.50 12.01 -33.74
C TYR A 590 8.41 12.33 -32.23
N ARG A 591 8.08 11.36 -31.36
CA ARG A 591 8.08 11.57 -29.91
C ARG A 591 9.48 11.36 -29.34
N GLU A 592 10.06 12.43 -28.81
CA GLU A 592 11.31 12.40 -28.06
C GLU A 592 11.05 11.84 -26.65
N ASN A 593 11.59 10.65 -26.36
CA ASN A 593 11.50 10.07 -25.02
C ASN A 593 12.74 10.46 -24.23
N ASN A 594 12.55 11.32 -23.23
CA ASN A 594 13.59 11.72 -22.30
C ASN A 594 13.66 10.76 -21.11
N VAL A 595 14.87 10.36 -20.75
CA VAL A 595 15.17 9.51 -19.59
C VAL A 595 16.12 10.28 -18.68
N VAL A 596 15.74 10.45 -17.42
CA VAL A 596 16.61 11.04 -16.39
C VAL A 596 17.25 9.91 -15.60
N ILE A 597 18.59 9.92 -15.49
CA ILE A 597 19.37 8.98 -14.69
C ILE A 597 20.10 9.78 -13.63
N HIS A 598 19.87 9.46 -12.35
CA HIS A 598 20.48 10.16 -11.22
C HIS A 598 21.28 9.19 -10.34
N TRP A 599 22.39 8.64 -10.81
CA TRP A 599 23.11 7.61 -10.06
C TRP A 599 23.95 8.19 -8.90
N PRO A 600 24.05 7.50 -7.74
CA PRO A 600 23.48 6.18 -7.42
C PRO A 600 22.04 6.20 -6.89
N PHE A 601 21.35 7.32 -7.01
CA PHE A 601 20.00 7.55 -6.47
C PHE A 601 18.90 7.21 -7.49
N LYS A 602 17.65 7.10 -7.01
CA LYS A 602 16.41 7.02 -7.82
C LYS A 602 16.34 5.94 -8.90
N ARG A 603 17.35 5.07 -9.05
CA ARG A 603 17.42 4.06 -10.10
C ARG A 603 18.10 2.79 -9.61
N ASN A 604 17.55 1.65 -10.00
CA ASN A 604 18.04 0.36 -9.54
C ASN A 604 19.20 -0.14 -10.40
N THR A 605 20.42 -0.15 -9.84
CA THR A 605 21.62 -0.60 -10.58
C THR A 605 21.55 -2.09 -10.98
N VAL A 606 20.82 -2.92 -10.23
CA VAL A 606 20.74 -4.36 -10.51
C VAL A 606 19.81 -4.62 -11.68
N ASP A 607 18.68 -3.94 -11.74
CA ASP A 607 17.78 -3.97 -12.90
C ASP A 607 18.50 -3.52 -14.18
N ASP A 608 19.15 -2.35 -14.14
CA ASP A 608 19.89 -1.84 -15.30
C ASP A 608 21.01 -2.80 -15.73
N ALA A 609 21.68 -3.46 -14.78
CA ALA A 609 22.69 -4.48 -15.07
C ALA A 609 22.10 -5.74 -15.74
N CYS A 610 20.90 -6.19 -15.33
CA CYS A 610 20.21 -7.31 -15.97
C CYS A 610 19.75 -6.94 -17.38
N SER A 611 19.19 -5.74 -17.54
CA SER A 611 18.81 -5.17 -18.83
C SER A 611 20.03 -5.02 -19.76
N ALA A 612 21.19 -4.65 -19.23
CA ALA A 612 22.44 -4.60 -19.99
C ALA A 612 22.86 -5.98 -20.50
N LEU A 613 22.72 -7.06 -19.71
CA LEU A 613 23.05 -8.42 -20.17
C LEU A 613 22.14 -8.88 -21.33
N ARG A 614 20.87 -8.48 -21.32
CA ARG A 614 19.95 -8.69 -22.45
C ARG A 614 20.45 -7.95 -23.69
N TYR A 615 20.68 -6.65 -23.58
CA TYR A 615 21.17 -5.83 -24.70
C TYR A 615 22.47 -6.38 -25.28
N LEU A 616 23.43 -6.72 -24.42
CA LEU A 616 24.73 -7.26 -24.84
C LEU A 616 24.58 -8.60 -25.58
N TYR A 617 23.59 -9.43 -25.25
CA TYR A 617 23.36 -10.68 -25.97
C TYR A 617 22.90 -10.45 -27.42
N GLU A 618 22.11 -9.40 -27.66
CA GLU A 618 21.73 -8.99 -29.02
C GLU A 618 22.94 -8.51 -29.83
N LYS A 619 23.94 -7.96 -29.13
CA LYS A 619 25.20 -7.44 -29.69
C LYS A 619 26.37 -8.42 -29.70
N ARG A 620 26.15 -9.70 -29.39
CA ARG A 620 27.25 -10.68 -29.19
C ARG A 620 28.09 -10.97 -30.43
N ASP A 621 27.52 -10.78 -31.62
CA ASP A 621 28.16 -11.09 -32.91
C ASP A 621 28.74 -9.82 -33.59
N ASP A 622 28.52 -8.64 -33.01
CA ASP A 622 28.96 -7.34 -33.54
C ASP A 622 30.46 -7.02 -33.29
N PRO A 623 31.14 -7.45 -32.20
CA PRO A 623 32.53 -7.12 -31.95
C PRO A 623 33.49 -7.59 -33.07
N ALA A 624 34.14 -6.64 -33.75
CA ALA A 624 35.05 -6.94 -34.85
C ALA A 624 36.41 -7.48 -34.37
N GLY A 625 36.57 -8.81 -34.43
CA GLY A 625 37.83 -9.53 -34.23
C GLY A 625 38.14 -9.90 -32.76
N PRO A 626 39.17 -10.75 -32.53
CA PRO A 626 39.40 -11.40 -31.24
C PRO A 626 39.60 -10.45 -30.05
N LYS A 627 40.25 -9.29 -30.26
CA LYS A 627 40.50 -8.31 -29.19
C LYS A 627 39.21 -7.64 -28.72
N LYS A 628 38.35 -7.20 -29.65
CA LYS A 628 37.05 -6.59 -29.34
C LYS A 628 36.12 -7.63 -28.70
N GLN A 629 36.15 -8.86 -29.20
CA GLN A 629 35.42 -9.98 -28.62
C GLN A 629 35.84 -10.24 -27.16
N GLN A 630 37.14 -10.27 -26.87
CA GLN A 630 37.63 -10.44 -25.50
C GLN A 630 37.20 -9.28 -24.58
N HIS A 631 37.15 -8.04 -25.07
CA HIS A 631 36.63 -6.90 -24.29
C HIS A 631 35.13 -7.05 -23.99
N TYR A 632 34.34 -7.49 -24.98
CA TYR A 632 32.92 -7.77 -24.83
C TYR A 632 32.68 -8.85 -23.76
N GLU A 633 33.36 -10.00 -23.87
CA GLU A 633 33.22 -11.11 -22.91
C GLU A 633 33.65 -10.69 -21.49
N ASN A 634 34.72 -9.90 -21.37
CA ASN A 634 35.15 -9.34 -20.09
C ASN A 634 34.12 -8.41 -19.46
N LEU A 635 33.40 -7.60 -20.25
CA LEU A 635 32.34 -6.73 -19.76
C LEU A 635 31.16 -7.56 -19.25
N VAL A 636 30.68 -8.51 -20.05
CA VAL A 636 29.61 -9.46 -19.69
C VAL A 636 29.95 -10.18 -18.39
N HIS A 637 31.16 -10.74 -18.28
CA HIS A 637 31.61 -11.44 -17.08
C HIS A 637 31.64 -10.52 -15.84
N LYS A 638 32.04 -9.25 -16.00
CA LYS A 638 32.04 -8.28 -14.88
C LYS A 638 30.63 -7.97 -14.40
N ILE A 639 29.67 -7.81 -15.32
CA ILE A 639 28.27 -7.56 -14.99
C ILE A 639 27.68 -8.77 -14.26
N GLU A 640 27.83 -9.98 -14.81
CA GLU A 640 27.38 -11.22 -14.19
C GLU A 640 27.95 -11.42 -12.78
N THR A 641 29.26 -11.19 -12.62
CA THR A 641 29.92 -11.29 -11.32
C THR A 641 29.39 -10.26 -10.32
N SER A 642 28.95 -9.10 -10.79
CA SER A 642 28.42 -8.04 -9.93
C SER A 642 27.01 -8.39 -9.45
N ILE A 643 26.16 -8.90 -10.35
CA ILE A 643 24.82 -9.43 -10.01
C ILE A 643 24.95 -10.61 -9.04
N ARG A 644 25.83 -11.60 -9.33
CA ARG A 644 26.07 -12.73 -8.43
C ARG A 644 26.48 -12.29 -7.03
N LYS A 645 27.41 -11.32 -6.94
CA LYS A 645 27.85 -10.76 -5.65
C LYS A 645 26.74 -10.01 -4.93
N PHE A 646 25.83 -9.38 -5.66
CA PHE A 646 24.68 -8.71 -5.08
C PHE A 646 23.72 -9.73 -4.46
N ILE A 647 23.32 -10.75 -5.22
CA ILE A 647 22.42 -11.83 -4.76
C ILE A 647 22.95 -12.46 -3.47
N LEU A 648 24.23 -12.85 -3.46
CA LEU A 648 24.87 -13.48 -2.30
C LEU A 648 24.92 -12.58 -1.06
N LYS A 649 24.94 -11.25 -1.23
CA LYS A 649 25.04 -10.30 -0.12
C LYS A 649 23.69 -9.80 0.37
N ARG A 650 22.70 -9.73 -0.52
CA ARG A 650 21.41 -9.08 -0.30
C ARG A 650 20.27 -9.89 -0.96
N PRO A 651 20.08 -11.16 -0.59
CA PRO A 651 19.10 -12.02 -1.25
C PRO A 651 17.64 -11.57 -1.02
N VAL A 652 17.35 -10.97 0.14
CA VAL A 652 16.03 -10.39 0.44
C VAL A 652 15.69 -9.24 -0.51
N ILE A 653 16.65 -8.33 -0.73
CA ILE A 653 16.45 -7.20 -1.64
C ILE A 653 16.40 -7.68 -3.10
N TRP A 654 17.14 -8.73 -3.45
CA TRP A 654 17.02 -9.36 -4.76
C TRP A 654 15.58 -9.84 -5.03
N ARG A 655 14.92 -10.51 -4.07
CA ARG A 655 13.51 -10.95 -4.22
C ARG A 655 12.56 -9.79 -4.49
N LEU A 656 12.75 -8.66 -3.81
CA LEU A 656 11.97 -7.44 -4.02
C LEU A 656 12.23 -6.84 -5.42
N ILE A 657 13.49 -6.80 -5.86
CA ILE A 657 13.89 -6.32 -7.19
C ILE A 657 13.33 -7.23 -8.30
N ASP A 658 13.35 -8.55 -8.11
CA ASP A 658 12.82 -9.52 -9.07
C ASP A 658 11.33 -9.30 -9.33
N VAL A 659 10.55 -9.14 -8.25
CA VAL A 659 9.12 -8.82 -8.34
C VAL A 659 8.88 -7.46 -9.02
N ARG A 660 9.67 -6.43 -8.68
CA ARG A 660 9.45 -5.05 -9.16
C ARG A 660 9.82 -4.82 -10.62
N TYR A 661 10.93 -5.40 -11.08
CA TYR A 661 11.57 -5.08 -12.36
C TYR A 661 11.63 -6.25 -13.34
N ASN A 662 11.12 -7.44 -12.99
CA ASN A 662 11.10 -8.59 -13.88
C ASN A 662 12.52 -8.98 -14.37
N VAL A 663 13.51 -8.93 -13.48
CA VAL A 663 14.92 -9.13 -13.85
C VAL A 663 15.20 -10.54 -14.35
N MET A 664 14.40 -11.54 -13.93
CA MET A 664 14.47 -12.91 -14.45
C MET A 664 14.29 -12.96 -15.97
N ALA A 665 13.27 -12.27 -16.51
CA ALA A 665 13.04 -12.21 -17.96
C ALA A 665 14.26 -11.64 -18.70
N SER A 666 14.88 -10.57 -18.17
CA SER A 666 16.11 -9.99 -18.73
C SER A 666 17.27 -10.98 -18.75
N LEU A 667 17.44 -11.78 -17.68
CA LEU A 667 18.47 -12.82 -17.63
C LEU A 667 18.22 -13.97 -18.62
N VAL A 668 16.96 -14.38 -18.81
CA VAL A 668 16.56 -15.40 -19.79
C VAL A 668 16.81 -14.91 -21.22
N TYR A 669 16.34 -13.71 -21.57
CA TYR A 669 16.62 -13.09 -22.88
C TYR A 669 18.12 -12.91 -23.13
N GLY A 670 18.88 -12.56 -22.09
CA GLY A 670 20.33 -12.41 -22.14
C GLY A 670 21.13 -13.73 -22.18
N ARG A 671 20.46 -14.90 -22.17
CA ARG A 671 21.05 -16.25 -22.11
C ARG A 671 22.01 -16.47 -20.94
N ARG A 672 21.66 -15.97 -19.76
CA ARG A 672 22.49 -16.08 -18.56
C ARG A 672 22.17 -17.35 -17.78
N ILE A 673 22.29 -18.51 -18.45
CA ILE A 673 21.87 -19.83 -17.95
C ILE A 673 22.48 -20.13 -16.58
N ASN A 674 23.77 -19.86 -16.37
CA ASN A 674 24.43 -20.11 -15.08
C ASN A 674 23.88 -19.24 -13.95
N LEU A 675 23.46 -17.99 -14.23
CA LEU A 675 22.83 -17.13 -13.22
C LEU A 675 21.39 -17.57 -12.96
N VAL A 676 20.64 -17.88 -14.02
CA VAL A 676 19.27 -18.42 -13.94
C VAL A 676 19.25 -19.69 -13.08
N GLN A 677 20.13 -20.66 -13.36
CA GLN A 677 20.27 -21.86 -12.55
C GLN A 677 20.68 -21.57 -11.13
N GLN A 678 21.56 -20.61 -10.87
CA GLN A 678 21.92 -20.24 -9.52
C GLN A 678 20.73 -19.66 -8.73
N ILE A 679 19.86 -18.90 -9.40
CA ILE A 679 18.66 -18.29 -8.82
C ILE A 679 17.59 -19.37 -8.52
N LEU A 680 17.42 -20.33 -9.42
CA LEU A 680 16.42 -21.40 -9.28
C LEU A 680 16.89 -22.55 -8.38
N ASN A 681 18.16 -22.98 -8.50
CA ASN A 681 18.73 -24.14 -7.81
C ASN A 681 19.51 -23.73 -6.56
N THR A 682 18.83 -23.07 -5.63
CA THR A 682 19.45 -22.61 -4.38
C THR A 682 19.60 -23.77 -3.42
N LYS A 683 20.82 -24.02 -2.95
CA LYS A 683 21.12 -25.15 -2.04
C LYS A 683 20.31 -25.05 -0.75
N ASP A 684 19.73 -26.17 -0.33
CA ASP A 684 18.89 -26.26 0.87
C ASP A 684 19.58 -25.78 2.16
N SER A 685 20.91 -25.76 2.21
CA SER A 685 21.67 -25.43 3.42
C SER A 685 21.66 -23.94 3.80
N ASP A 686 21.39 -23.02 2.87
CA ASP A 686 21.36 -21.57 3.16
C ASP A 686 19.94 -21.03 2.99
N PHE A 687 19.23 -20.92 4.11
CA PHE A 687 17.86 -20.41 4.18
C PHE A 687 17.70 -19.04 3.53
N SER A 688 18.70 -18.16 3.68
CA SER A 688 18.64 -16.80 3.14
C SER A 688 18.63 -16.77 1.61
N MET A 689 19.15 -17.84 0.99
CA MET A 689 19.26 -18.00 -0.45
C MET A 689 18.09 -18.75 -1.06
N ARG A 690 17.08 -19.20 -0.30
CA ARG A 690 15.93 -19.93 -0.85
C ARG A 690 14.94 -19.01 -1.55
N TYR A 691 14.32 -19.51 -2.63
CA TYR A 691 13.21 -18.86 -3.33
C TYR A 691 13.55 -17.46 -3.84
N LEU A 692 14.70 -17.32 -4.52
CA LEU A 692 15.18 -16.03 -5.04
C LEU A 692 14.34 -15.49 -6.20
N HIS A 693 13.53 -16.33 -6.84
CA HIS A 693 12.65 -15.94 -7.92
C HIS A 693 11.19 -16.17 -7.52
N THR A 694 10.35 -15.18 -7.80
CA THR A 694 8.89 -15.27 -7.65
C THR A 694 8.27 -15.19 -9.04
N PRO A 695 7.70 -16.30 -9.58
CA PRO A 695 7.08 -16.30 -10.90
C PRO A 695 5.89 -15.35 -10.98
N ARG A 696 5.73 -14.68 -12.14
CA ARG A 696 4.64 -13.73 -12.38
C ARG A 696 4.09 -13.82 -13.80
N LEU A 697 2.83 -13.47 -13.95
CA LEU A 697 2.06 -13.31 -15.18
C LEU A 697 1.75 -11.83 -15.49
N TYR A 698 1.99 -10.93 -14.53
CA TYR A 698 1.80 -9.49 -14.72
C TYR A 698 3.10 -8.71 -14.49
N GLU A 699 3.41 -7.81 -15.41
CA GLU A 699 4.36 -6.72 -15.21
C GLU A 699 3.78 -5.67 -14.26
N TRP A 700 4.66 -5.06 -13.47
CA TRP A 700 4.25 -4.03 -12.52
C TRP A 700 3.69 -2.78 -13.24
N PRO A 701 2.54 -2.22 -12.81
CA PRO A 701 1.74 -2.71 -11.69
C PRO A 701 0.85 -3.92 -12.03
N LYS A 702 0.14 -3.94 -13.17
CA LYS A 702 -0.77 -5.05 -13.55
C LYS A 702 -0.92 -5.24 -15.07
N LYS A 703 0.17 -5.13 -15.83
CA LYS A 703 0.12 -5.35 -17.30
C LYS A 703 0.35 -6.83 -17.59
N PRO A 704 -0.54 -7.55 -18.29
CA PRO A 704 -0.28 -8.94 -18.66
C PRO A 704 1.07 -9.08 -19.39
N LYS A 705 1.90 -10.02 -18.95
CA LYS A 705 3.19 -10.34 -19.56
C LYS A 705 3.26 -11.82 -19.92
N LYS A 706 4.21 -12.16 -20.79
CA LYS A 706 4.59 -13.56 -20.98
C LYS A 706 5.25 -14.08 -19.71
N SER A 707 4.88 -15.29 -19.32
CA SER A 707 5.53 -15.97 -18.21
C SER A 707 7.02 -16.20 -18.52
N ASP A 708 7.83 -16.28 -17.48
CA ASP A 708 9.27 -16.49 -17.63
C ASP A 708 9.58 -17.85 -18.29
N LEU A 709 8.70 -18.84 -18.09
CA LEU A 709 8.73 -20.14 -18.77
C LEU A 709 8.45 -20.01 -20.27
N GLU A 710 7.39 -19.31 -20.69
CA GLU A 710 7.11 -19.07 -22.11
C GLU A 710 8.24 -18.30 -22.80
N ILE A 711 8.83 -17.33 -22.10
CA ILE A 711 10.01 -16.60 -22.60
C ILE A 711 11.16 -17.58 -22.83
N ALA A 712 11.42 -18.46 -21.86
CA ALA A 712 12.51 -19.42 -21.92
C ALA A 712 12.30 -20.47 -23.03
N ILE A 713 11.07 -20.95 -23.24
CA ILE A 713 10.70 -21.86 -24.35
C ILE A 713 10.90 -21.17 -25.70
N LYS A 714 10.36 -19.95 -25.87
CA LYS A 714 10.55 -19.18 -27.10
C LYS A 714 12.03 -18.93 -27.39
N CYS A 715 12.81 -18.74 -26.34
CA CYS A 715 14.25 -18.64 -26.47
C CYS A 715 14.90 -19.99 -26.88
N SER A 716 14.41 -21.16 -26.48
CA SER A 716 15.02 -22.45 -26.85
C SER A 716 14.63 -22.95 -28.26
N GLU A 717 13.52 -22.48 -28.83
CA GLU A 717 13.08 -22.79 -30.20
C GLU A 717 14.17 -22.43 -31.25
N GLY A 718 14.76 -23.44 -31.88
CA GLY A 718 15.77 -23.29 -32.95
C GLY A 718 17.16 -23.87 -32.64
N ARG A 719 17.46 -24.30 -31.40
CA ARG A 719 18.70 -25.03 -31.06
C ARG A 719 18.43 -26.15 -30.05
N GLN A 720 18.46 -27.40 -30.54
CA GLN A 720 18.22 -28.64 -29.77
C GLN A 720 19.12 -28.84 -28.53
N ARG A 721 20.21 -28.08 -28.36
CA ARG A 721 21.16 -28.25 -27.24
C ARG A 721 20.83 -27.43 -25.99
N ASP A 722 19.93 -26.45 -26.07
CA ASP A 722 19.57 -25.57 -24.95
C ASP A 722 18.20 -25.93 -24.33
N VAL A 723 17.57 -27.01 -24.80
CA VAL A 723 16.21 -27.45 -24.39
C VAL A 723 16.21 -28.19 -23.05
N VAL A 724 17.35 -28.75 -22.65
CA VAL A 724 17.50 -29.41 -21.35
C VAL A 724 18.06 -28.38 -20.38
N MET A 725 17.22 -27.67 -19.62
CA MET A 725 17.52 -26.98 -18.33
C MET A 725 16.55 -25.81 -18.10
N ILE A 726 15.26 -26.12 -17.98
CA ILE A 726 14.30 -25.32 -17.21
C ILE A 726 13.68 -26.25 -16.19
#